data_AF-A0AB34Y563-F1
#
_entry.id   AF-A0AB34Y563-F1
#
_cell.length_a   1.000
_cell.length_b   1.000
_cell.length_c   1.000
_cell.angle_alpha   90.00
_cell.angle_beta   90.00
_cell.angle_gamma   90.00
#
_symmetry.space_group_name_H-M   'P 1'
#
loop_
_entity.id
_entity.type
_entity.pdbx_description
1 polymer ?
#
loop_
_entity_poly.entity_id
_entity_poly.type
_entity_poly.pdbx_seq_one_letter_code
_entity_poly.pdbx_strand_id
1 'polypeptide(L)'
;MKYIALIGTAAQQSYNRELLQFMKHHFSQRATIDVNEITGIPLFNEPTQNHIPATVQALNDKISQADGVIIGVPEYDHAIPAALKNVIEWLSYQLHPFANKPVMLVGTSLGVQGTCRAQGDLRNILNAPGVDAQVLPGNEYMLSYAAKAFDQNGQMTDAPSIKFLERCFDNFEKYVKALNGTPALNVNWHGNYDVIVLGFGGAGASAARFAADNGAHVLVVDAAPFGREGGNTRYSAQHVVTGESLDKLTAYYQALGAPFSTPTKTLNAYLSGMSKIPAYFEKYLGIKAVSWKHDIKPGDAVAIKKTMAEYPELAGSDTIDFALVHKRDKDAALWKLLRQKVLERADNIDVWLDSRAQHLIQDPNTKVIQGVQIKRGERLLNIHANNGVVLAMGGFENNPELKQTYLHSDNLTPLGTLYNRGDGIKMAQEVDAKMWHMTNYESHGILPGITFKEDANERGRQIEHWPLLKNGSIFVIADDGTRYFQEDAKHRHGHVYTHGSWLIPMNNQHPYLIFDQTQYDAFKQEESQDGQLPYPKFMTKLVSAPTIAQLAAKLGVPANNLQQTVTDFNHYTEVGRDFEFGRDPQTMRQLDDGPYYAIAAANDVLNTQGGPQRNENAQILNVNDEPIPHLFGAGELGGIVANCYQGGGNLAECLIFGKLAGENAARPKVDSESVTANEANGINDLVDGETASNVKLAADQYLGSSNAGLGGKVIVRVTYNDHKIQAVDVIQHHESEDVGLTAIDQIPQEIVAANSTSVDAVSGASASSRAIKEAVQNALKQAKDSVTN
;
A
#
# COMPACT_ATOMS: atom_id res chain seq x y z
N MET A 1 18.36 14.51 26.71
CA MET A 1 18.00 13.89 28.01
C MET A 1 18.23 14.89 29.12
N LYS A 2 17.41 14.84 30.17
CA LYS A 2 17.44 15.70 31.35
C LYS A 2 17.96 14.91 32.55
N TYR A 3 19.12 15.27 33.06
CA TYR A 3 19.72 14.66 34.24
C TYR A 3 19.72 15.61 35.42
N ILE A 4 19.57 15.05 36.62
CA ILE A 4 19.87 15.76 37.86
C ILE A 4 21.21 15.26 38.39
N ALA A 5 22.09 16.17 38.78
CA ALA A 5 23.39 15.87 39.37
C ALA A 5 23.41 16.28 40.84
N LEU A 6 23.64 15.33 41.76
CA LEU A 6 23.69 15.58 43.20
C LEU A 6 25.13 15.71 43.67
N ILE A 7 25.44 16.83 44.31
CA ILE A 7 26.71 17.03 44.99
C ILE A 7 26.65 16.25 46.31
N GLY A 8 27.35 15.12 46.39
CA GLY A 8 27.26 14.16 47.49
C GLY A 8 27.85 14.61 48.83
N THR A 9 28.06 15.91 49.05
CA THR A 9 28.60 16.45 50.30
C THR A 9 27.95 17.80 50.63
N ALA A 10 27.87 18.12 51.93
CA ALA A 10 27.45 19.43 52.41
C ALA A 10 28.62 20.43 52.57
N ALA A 11 29.84 20.05 52.16
CA ALA A 11 31.00 20.93 52.27
C ALA A 11 30.88 22.17 51.38
N GLN A 12 31.24 23.33 51.93
CA GLN A 12 31.25 24.60 51.20
C GLN A 12 32.15 24.56 49.96
N GLN A 13 33.28 23.85 50.04
CA GLN A 13 34.19 23.61 48.92
C GLN A 13 34.25 22.11 48.62
N SER A 14 34.18 21.73 47.34
CA SER A 14 34.16 20.33 46.91
C SER A 14 34.61 20.19 45.46
N TYR A 15 35.63 19.37 45.22
CA TYR A 15 36.02 19.02 43.86
C TYR A 15 34.97 18.17 43.13
N ASN A 16 34.05 17.52 43.86
CA ASN A 16 32.89 16.86 43.23
C ASN A 16 31.91 17.88 42.65
N ARG A 17 31.80 19.07 43.26
CA ARG A 17 31.03 20.18 42.68
C ARG A 17 31.69 20.66 41.39
N GLU A 18 33.00 20.84 41.39
CA GLU A 18 33.76 21.22 40.18
C GLU A 18 33.60 20.17 39.07
N LEU A 19 33.70 18.87 39.39
CA LEU A 19 33.49 17.79 38.43
C LEU A 19 32.07 17.83 37.81
N LEU A 20 31.03 17.97 38.63
CA LEU A 20 29.65 18.01 38.12
C LEU A 20 29.36 19.28 37.31
N GLN A 21 29.96 20.41 37.69
CA GLN A 21 29.88 21.64 36.89
C GLN A 21 30.62 21.48 35.56
N PHE A 22 31.81 20.86 35.56
CA PHE A 22 32.52 20.52 34.33
C PHE A 22 31.66 19.64 33.42
N MET A 23 31.08 18.56 33.94
CA MET A 23 30.18 17.67 33.18
C MET A 23 29.00 18.41 32.57
N LYS A 24 28.36 19.32 33.33
CA LYS A 24 27.25 20.15 32.84
C LYS A 24 27.63 20.96 31.60
N HIS A 25 28.83 21.55 31.58
CA HIS A 25 29.30 22.34 30.44
C HIS A 25 29.77 21.43 29.29
N HIS A 26 30.59 20.42 29.60
CA HIS A 26 31.21 19.52 28.63
C HIS A 26 30.18 18.73 27.81
N PHE A 27 29.08 18.30 28.45
CA PHE A 27 28.02 17.52 27.81
C PHE A 27 26.79 18.35 27.39
N SER A 28 26.88 19.68 27.41
CA SER A 28 25.72 20.59 27.18
C SER A 28 25.04 20.43 25.82
N GLN A 29 25.77 20.03 24.77
CA GLN A 29 25.22 19.75 23.45
C GLN A 29 24.43 18.44 23.38
N ARG A 30 24.58 17.56 24.39
CA ARG A 30 24.03 16.20 24.42
C ARG A 30 22.93 16.04 25.46
N ALA A 31 23.09 16.67 26.62
CA ALA A 31 22.16 16.58 27.74
C ALA A 31 22.08 17.87 28.55
N THR A 32 20.93 18.08 29.18
CA THR A 32 20.76 19.12 30.21
C THR A 32 21.05 18.50 31.57
N ILE A 33 22.05 19.01 32.30
CA ILE A 33 22.42 18.54 33.64
C ILE A 33 22.10 19.65 34.67
N ASP A 34 21.14 19.40 35.56
CA ASP A 34 20.82 20.28 36.68
C ASP A 34 21.61 19.89 37.93
N VAL A 35 22.65 20.65 38.26
CA VAL A 35 23.53 20.40 39.41
C VAL A 35 22.91 20.96 40.68
N ASN A 36 22.70 20.09 41.67
CA ASN A 36 21.96 20.38 42.90
C ASN A 36 22.82 20.11 44.14
N GLU A 37 22.75 21.05 45.08
CA GLU A 37 23.30 20.88 46.43
C GLU A 37 22.38 20.00 47.26
N ILE A 38 22.97 19.30 48.24
CA ILE A 38 22.23 18.57 49.27
C ILE A 38 22.19 19.32 50.61
N THR A 39 22.64 20.58 50.63
CA THR A 39 22.60 21.44 51.82
C THR A 39 21.16 21.90 52.11
N GLY A 40 20.84 22.15 53.37
CA GLY A 40 19.49 22.56 53.78
C GLY A 40 18.47 21.43 53.90
N ILE A 41 18.89 20.18 53.71
CA ILE A 41 18.09 19.00 54.06
C ILE A 41 18.24 18.74 55.57
N PRO A 42 17.14 18.72 56.34
CA PRO A 42 17.20 18.47 57.79
C PRO A 42 17.73 17.07 58.08
N LEU A 43 18.32 16.87 59.27
CA LEU A 43 18.71 15.54 59.71
C LEU A 43 17.47 14.63 59.74
N PHE A 44 17.58 13.47 59.13
CA PHE A 44 16.56 12.44 59.12
C PHE A 44 16.41 11.92 60.53
N ASN A 45 15.23 12.16 61.06
CA ASN A 45 14.73 11.55 62.27
C ASN A 45 13.30 11.15 61.93
N GLU A 46 12.99 9.85 62.06
CA GLU A 46 11.73 9.30 61.59
C GLU A 46 10.56 10.10 62.18
N PRO A 47 9.77 10.80 61.34
CA PRO A 47 8.78 11.73 61.85
C PRO A 47 7.56 10.97 62.37
N THR A 48 7.01 11.41 63.50
CA THR A 48 5.81 10.81 64.12
C THR A 48 4.51 11.13 63.38
N GLN A 49 4.57 11.99 62.35
CA GLN A 49 3.49 12.34 61.43
C GLN A 49 4.05 12.36 59.99
N ASN A 50 3.23 12.07 58.98
CA ASN A 50 3.62 12.01 57.56
C ASN A 50 3.90 13.41 56.95
N HIS A 51 4.78 14.19 57.58
CA HIS A 51 5.21 15.48 57.07
C HIS A 51 6.58 15.37 56.42
N ILE A 52 6.63 15.65 55.12
CA ILE A 52 7.87 15.71 54.35
C ILE A 52 8.34 17.17 54.30
N PRO A 53 9.58 17.49 54.70
CA PRO A 53 10.13 18.84 54.60
C PRO A 53 10.11 19.37 53.16
N ALA A 54 9.78 20.64 52.97
CA ALA A 54 9.66 21.24 51.63
C ALA A 54 10.93 21.12 50.78
N THR A 55 12.12 21.18 51.41
CA THR A 55 13.41 21.01 50.73
C THR A 55 13.63 19.58 50.24
N VAL A 56 13.14 18.58 50.98
CA VAL A 56 13.15 17.16 50.57
C VAL A 56 12.18 16.93 49.43
N GLN A 57 10.96 17.48 49.52
CA GLN A 57 9.96 17.35 48.46
C GLN A 57 10.44 17.98 47.14
N ALA A 58 11.02 19.18 47.20
CA ALA A 58 11.56 19.84 46.01
C ALA A 58 12.66 19.00 45.33
N LEU A 59 13.52 18.35 46.12
CA LEU A 59 14.55 17.46 45.57
C LEU A 59 13.95 16.19 44.98
N ASN A 60 12.96 15.59 45.64
CA ASN A 60 12.19 14.47 45.13
C ASN A 60 11.60 14.77 43.75
N ASP A 61 10.90 15.90 43.62
CA ASP A 61 10.22 16.26 42.38
C ASP A 61 11.21 16.40 41.22
N LYS A 62 12.38 17.00 41.48
CA LYS A 62 13.45 17.11 40.49
C LYS A 62 14.00 15.74 40.07
N ILE A 63 14.20 14.81 41.01
CA ILE A 63 14.69 13.46 40.72
C ILE A 63 13.63 12.66 39.94
N SER A 64 12.36 12.73 40.35
CA SER A 64 11.26 12.05 39.67
C SER A 64 11.13 12.49 38.20
N GLN A 65 11.27 13.79 37.93
CA GLN A 65 11.20 14.37 36.58
C GLN A 65 12.46 14.19 35.71
N ALA A 66 13.56 13.65 36.26
CA ALA A 66 14.79 13.45 35.50
C ALA A 66 14.79 12.07 34.80
N ASP A 67 15.42 12.00 33.64
CA ASP A 67 15.66 10.74 32.91
C ASP A 67 16.67 9.85 33.66
N GLY A 68 17.56 10.46 34.46
CA GLY A 68 18.54 9.76 35.28
C GLY A 68 19.22 10.69 36.28
N VAL A 69 19.93 10.10 37.24
CA VAL A 69 20.65 10.83 38.30
C VAL A 69 22.15 10.60 38.19
N ILE A 70 22.94 11.65 38.39
CA ILE A 70 24.40 11.57 38.53
C ILE A 70 24.74 11.95 39.97
N ILE A 71 25.50 11.12 40.69
CA ILE A 71 25.90 11.44 42.07
C ILE A 71 27.41 11.59 42.15
N GLY A 72 27.87 12.81 42.47
CA GLY A 72 29.26 13.13 42.72
C GLY A 72 29.62 12.88 44.17
N VAL A 73 30.16 11.70 44.49
CA VAL A 73 30.39 11.25 45.87
C VAL A 73 31.87 11.37 46.28
N PRO A 74 32.22 12.20 47.29
CA PRO A 74 33.53 12.12 47.94
C PRO A 74 33.60 10.95 48.94
N GLU A 75 34.81 10.53 49.30
CA GLU A 75 35.04 9.50 50.31
C GLU A 75 35.46 10.13 51.65
N TYR A 76 34.67 9.92 52.70
CA TYR A 76 34.96 10.33 54.08
C TYR A 76 35.02 9.08 54.96
N ASP A 77 36.12 8.90 55.70
CA ASP A 77 36.32 7.78 56.63
C ASP A 77 36.04 6.39 56.00
N HIS A 78 36.44 6.23 54.73
CA HIS A 78 36.19 5.05 53.90
C HIS A 78 34.71 4.72 53.61
N ALA A 79 33.82 5.70 53.72
CA ALA A 79 32.39 5.59 53.44
C ALA A 79 31.84 6.80 52.66
N ILE A 80 30.55 6.79 52.35
CA ILE A 80 29.86 7.96 51.84
C ILE A 80 29.71 9.06 52.91
N PRO A 81 29.56 10.34 52.52
CA PRO A 81 29.35 11.40 53.50
C PRO A 81 28.02 11.23 54.23
N ALA A 82 28.02 11.50 55.54
CA ALA A 82 26.82 11.40 56.38
C ALA A 82 25.64 12.24 55.84
N ALA A 83 25.92 13.42 55.28
CA ALA A 83 24.92 14.26 54.65
C ALA A 83 24.25 13.61 53.43
N LEU A 84 24.99 12.84 52.62
CA LEU A 84 24.42 12.11 51.49
C LEU A 84 23.56 10.94 51.98
N LYS A 85 24.04 10.18 52.97
CA LYS A 85 23.23 9.11 53.58
C LYS A 85 21.92 9.66 54.12
N ASN A 86 21.99 10.80 54.81
CA ASN A 86 20.83 11.51 55.35
C ASN A 86 19.79 11.87 54.29
N VAL A 87 20.23 12.38 53.13
CA VAL A 87 19.34 12.67 52.00
C VAL A 87 18.69 11.40 51.46
N ILE A 88 19.46 10.32 51.32
CA ILE A 88 18.93 9.04 50.84
C ILE A 88 17.87 8.50 51.81
N GLU A 89 18.06 8.58 53.13
CA GLU A 89 17.05 8.15 54.12
C GLU A 89 15.71 8.89 53.93
N TRP A 90 15.75 10.22 53.76
CA TRP A 90 14.55 11.00 53.46
C TRP A 90 13.86 10.57 52.16
N LEU A 91 14.64 10.19 51.14
CA LEU A 91 14.18 9.79 49.81
C LEU A 91 13.97 8.27 49.67
N SER A 92 14.00 7.52 50.77
CA SER A 92 13.70 6.08 50.79
C SER A 92 12.74 5.66 51.88
N TYR A 93 12.30 6.60 52.73
CA TYR A 93 11.36 6.34 53.82
C TYR A 93 9.89 6.33 53.35
N GLN A 94 9.36 7.49 52.95
CA GLN A 94 8.00 7.64 52.39
C GLN A 94 8.02 7.97 50.90
N LEU A 95 9.13 8.51 50.43
CA LEU A 95 9.37 8.83 49.03
C LEU A 95 10.29 7.77 48.45
N HIS A 96 10.18 7.53 47.15
CA HIS A 96 11.01 6.55 46.42
C HIS A 96 11.39 7.05 45.01
N PRO A 97 11.90 8.29 44.84
CA PRO A 97 12.18 8.84 43.52
C PRO A 97 13.34 8.12 42.79
N PHE A 98 14.12 7.31 43.51
CA PHE A 98 15.18 6.48 42.95
C PHE A 98 14.69 5.12 42.43
N ALA A 99 13.47 4.70 42.75
CA ALA A 99 12.97 3.39 42.32
C ALA A 99 12.99 3.26 40.79
N ASN A 100 13.69 2.23 40.29
CA ASN A 100 13.98 1.97 38.89
C ASN A 100 14.74 3.09 38.14
N LYS A 101 15.21 4.13 38.84
CA LYS A 101 15.85 5.28 38.22
C LYS A 101 17.28 4.93 37.81
N PRO A 102 17.71 5.22 36.56
CA PRO A 102 19.10 5.05 36.16
C PRO A 102 20.02 6.01 36.94
N VAL A 103 21.08 5.50 37.56
CA VAL A 103 22.05 6.29 38.33
C VAL A 103 23.49 6.08 37.85
N MET A 104 24.20 7.19 37.62
CA MET A 104 25.65 7.22 37.37
C MET A 104 26.38 7.70 38.64
N LEU A 105 27.45 6.99 39.01
CA LEU A 105 28.32 7.42 40.10
C LEU A 105 29.60 8.02 39.54
N VAL A 106 29.96 9.19 40.04
CA VAL A 106 31.24 9.85 39.76
C VAL A 106 31.84 10.32 41.08
N GLY A 107 33.15 10.48 41.13
CA GLY A 107 33.80 10.89 42.37
C GLY A 107 35.17 11.51 42.16
N THR A 108 35.51 12.44 43.03
CA THR A 108 36.85 13.04 43.10
C THR A 108 37.48 12.83 44.47
N SER A 109 38.80 12.65 44.50
CA SER A 109 39.58 12.49 45.73
C SER A 109 40.93 13.19 45.64
N LEU A 110 41.49 13.57 46.79
CA LEU A 110 42.84 14.11 46.88
C LEU A 110 43.91 13.00 46.78
N GLY A 111 43.56 11.75 47.09
CA GLY A 111 44.48 10.62 47.14
C GLY A 111 44.41 9.71 45.91
N VAL A 112 45.33 8.73 45.84
CA VAL A 112 45.47 7.81 44.70
C VAL A 112 44.32 6.81 44.55
N GLN A 113 43.66 6.43 45.65
CA GLN A 113 42.58 5.44 45.66
C GLN A 113 41.26 5.98 45.06
N GLY A 114 41.20 7.27 44.70
CA GLY A 114 39.97 7.88 44.21
C GLY A 114 38.88 7.83 45.28
N THR A 115 37.67 7.49 44.86
CA THR A 115 36.48 7.34 45.73
C THR A 115 35.96 5.90 45.71
N CYS A 116 36.86 4.93 45.56
CA CYS A 116 36.49 3.55 45.26
C CYS A 116 35.63 2.90 46.35
N ARG A 117 35.90 3.20 47.63
CA ARG A 117 35.14 2.61 48.73
C ARG A 117 33.81 3.32 48.88
N ALA A 118 33.79 4.65 48.79
CA ALA A 118 32.54 5.41 48.85
C ALA A 118 31.60 5.08 47.68
N GLN A 119 32.09 4.90 46.45
CA GLN A 119 31.23 4.47 45.34
C GLN A 119 30.73 3.03 45.50
N GLY A 120 31.57 2.13 46.02
CA GLY A 120 31.15 0.76 46.34
C GLY A 120 30.06 0.72 47.43
N ASP A 121 30.25 1.49 48.50
CA ASP A 121 29.29 1.64 49.59
C ASP A 121 27.97 2.26 49.10
N LEU A 122 28.05 3.37 48.36
CA LEU A 122 26.88 4.03 47.78
C LEU A 122 26.09 3.11 46.86
N ARG A 123 26.76 2.30 46.04
CA ARG A 123 26.10 1.35 45.14
C ARG A 123 25.29 0.32 45.92
N ASN A 124 25.83 -0.20 47.02
CA ASN A 124 25.10 -1.13 47.89
C ASN A 124 23.87 -0.46 48.52
N ILE A 125 23.99 0.80 48.96
CA ILE A 125 22.89 1.58 49.53
C ILE A 125 21.80 1.84 48.49
N LEU A 126 22.18 2.26 47.28
CA LEU A 126 21.24 2.58 46.20
C LEU A 126 20.51 1.34 45.67
N ASN A 127 21.14 0.18 45.73
CA ASN A 127 20.54 -1.10 45.35
C ASN A 127 19.71 -1.74 46.47
N ALA A 128 19.64 -1.13 47.66
CA ALA A 128 18.89 -1.70 48.78
C ALA A 128 17.37 -1.61 48.54
N PRO A 129 16.59 -2.60 49.03
CA PRO A 129 15.13 -2.55 48.97
C PRO A 129 14.59 -1.26 49.58
N GLY A 130 13.70 -0.56 48.88
CA GLY A 130 13.15 0.74 49.28
C GLY A 130 13.93 1.93 48.73
N VAL A 131 15.13 1.75 48.18
CA VAL A 131 15.78 2.74 47.31
C VAL A 131 15.63 2.32 45.85
N ASP A 132 15.91 1.04 45.55
CA ASP A 132 15.65 0.34 44.28
C ASP A 132 16.18 1.05 43.02
N ALA A 133 17.33 1.73 43.14
CA ALA A 133 17.94 2.42 42.02
C ALA A 133 18.62 1.46 41.04
N GLN A 134 18.65 1.82 39.76
CA GLN A 134 19.37 1.08 38.72
C GLN A 134 20.72 1.75 38.50
N VAL A 135 21.75 1.34 39.26
CA VAL A 135 23.08 1.97 39.19
C VAL A 135 23.91 1.37 38.06
N LEU A 136 24.43 2.20 37.15
CA LEU A 136 25.22 1.81 35.98
C LEU A 136 26.39 0.87 36.37
N PRO A 137 26.42 -0.38 35.87
CA PRO A 137 27.49 -1.33 36.21
C PRO A 137 28.77 -1.09 35.39
N GLY A 138 29.93 -1.35 35.99
CA GLY A 138 31.23 -1.39 35.31
C GLY A 138 31.78 -0.06 34.75
N ASN A 139 31.17 1.08 35.12
CA ASN A 139 31.52 2.42 34.61
C ASN A 139 31.72 3.41 35.75
N GLU A 140 32.73 3.15 36.58
CA GLU A 140 33.01 3.93 37.78
C GLU A 140 34.03 5.03 37.47
N TYR A 141 33.57 6.28 37.47
CA TYR A 141 34.47 7.41 37.25
C TYR A 141 35.06 7.87 38.56
N MET A 142 36.36 7.66 38.75
CA MET A 142 37.10 8.00 39.97
C MET A 142 38.30 8.87 39.62
N LEU A 143 38.20 10.17 39.91
CA LEU A 143 39.26 11.14 39.63
C LEU A 143 40.17 11.31 40.86
N SER A 144 41.38 10.76 40.77
CA SER A 144 42.42 10.91 41.80
C SER A 144 43.15 12.25 41.67
N TYR A 145 43.76 12.71 42.78
CA TYR A 145 44.54 13.95 42.83
C TYR A 145 43.79 15.21 42.36
N ALA A 146 42.53 15.36 42.78
CA ALA A 146 41.62 16.39 42.30
C ALA A 146 42.19 17.83 42.35
N ALA A 147 42.99 18.17 43.36
CA ALA A 147 43.64 19.49 43.47
C ALA A 147 44.59 19.85 42.30
N LYS A 148 45.02 18.86 41.51
CA LYS A 148 45.84 19.05 40.30
C LYS A 148 45.07 18.76 39.01
N ALA A 149 43.83 18.27 39.12
CA ALA A 149 43.04 17.80 37.99
C ALA A 149 42.22 18.93 37.34
N PHE A 150 42.01 20.03 38.06
CA PHE A 150 41.27 21.20 37.61
C PHE A 150 42.18 22.45 37.51
N ASP A 151 41.93 23.28 36.51
CA ASP A 151 42.54 24.60 36.38
C ASP A 151 41.80 25.67 37.20
N GLN A 152 42.25 26.92 37.11
CA GLN A 152 41.66 28.05 37.84
C GLN A 152 40.21 28.38 37.44
N ASN A 153 39.74 27.85 36.30
CA ASN A 153 38.37 28.02 35.80
C ASN A 153 37.51 26.78 36.08
N GLY A 154 37.99 25.83 36.88
CA GLY A 154 37.29 24.58 37.17
C GLY A 154 37.21 23.63 35.96
N GLN A 155 38.07 23.80 34.96
CA GLN A 155 38.15 22.91 33.80
C GLN A 155 39.12 21.77 34.07
N MET A 156 38.75 20.57 33.63
CA MET A 156 39.66 19.42 33.70
C MET A 156 40.79 19.57 32.69
N THR A 157 42.02 19.26 33.10
CA THR A 157 43.21 19.42 32.24
C THR A 157 43.81 18.11 31.74
N ASP A 158 43.43 16.97 32.34
CA ASP A 158 43.96 15.65 31.97
C ASP A 158 43.11 14.97 30.88
N ALA A 159 43.63 14.97 29.64
CA ALA A 159 42.92 14.42 28.48
C ALA A 159 42.52 12.94 28.61
N PRO A 160 43.37 12.02 29.14
CA PRO A 160 42.96 10.64 29.39
C PRO A 160 41.76 10.51 30.34
N SER A 161 41.74 11.28 31.42
CA SER A 161 40.63 11.29 32.38
C SER A 161 39.35 11.86 31.77
N ILE A 162 39.43 12.87 30.92
CA ILE A 162 38.27 13.41 30.17
C ILE A 162 37.71 12.34 29.24
N LYS A 163 38.56 11.69 28.45
CA LYS A 163 38.13 10.63 27.51
C LYS A 163 37.47 9.46 28.22
N PHE A 164 37.95 9.10 29.42
CA PHE A 164 37.31 8.07 30.22
C PHE A 164 35.94 8.52 30.74
N LEU A 165 35.81 9.77 31.17
CA LEU A 165 34.53 10.36 31.59
C LEU A 165 33.51 10.34 30.44
N GLU A 166 33.92 10.73 29.24
CA GLU A 166 33.09 10.67 28.02
C GLU A 166 32.59 9.25 27.77
N ARG A 167 33.47 8.25 27.85
CA ARG A 167 33.07 6.83 27.71
C ARG A 167 32.05 6.41 28.77
N CYS A 168 32.26 6.79 30.03
CA CYS A 168 31.31 6.47 31.10
C CYS A 168 29.96 7.16 30.87
N PHE A 169 29.96 8.41 30.38
CA PHE A 169 28.75 9.16 30.06
C PHE A 169 28.00 8.58 28.85
N ASP A 170 28.71 8.19 27.78
CA ASP A 170 28.14 7.48 26.62
C ASP A 170 27.42 6.21 27.05
N ASN A 171 28.05 5.44 27.94
CA ASN A 171 27.47 4.21 28.46
C ASN A 171 26.28 4.49 29.37
N PHE A 172 26.31 5.58 30.15
CA PHE A 172 25.17 6.02 30.94
C PHE A 172 23.98 6.41 30.07
N GLU A 173 24.20 7.18 28.99
CA GLU A 173 23.15 7.57 28.05
C GLU A 173 22.48 6.36 27.39
N LYS A 174 23.26 5.35 27.00
CA LYS A 174 22.73 4.09 26.46
C LYS A 174 21.93 3.32 27.51
N TYR A 175 22.43 3.29 28.74
CA TYR A 175 21.77 2.59 29.85
C TYR A 175 20.44 3.26 30.23
N VAL A 176 20.40 4.58 30.27
CA VAL A 176 19.16 5.37 30.46
C VAL A 176 18.15 5.05 29.38
N LYS A 177 18.55 5.03 28.10
CA LYS A 177 17.67 4.68 26.98
C LYS A 177 17.16 3.23 27.06
N ALA A 178 18.01 2.30 27.48
CA ALA A 178 17.62 0.89 27.63
C ALA A 178 16.59 0.69 28.75
N LEU A 179 16.68 1.46 29.84
CA LEU A 179 15.78 1.36 30.99
C LEU A 179 14.49 2.18 30.82
N ASN A 180 14.57 3.36 30.21
CA ASN A 180 13.43 4.27 30.07
C ASN A 180 12.70 4.15 28.73
N GLY A 181 13.22 3.35 27.79
CA GLY A 181 12.77 3.34 26.40
C GLY A 181 13.34 4.48 25.55
N THR A 182 13.00 4.49 24.26
CA THR A 182 13.31 5.62 23.37
C THR A 182 12.35 6.77 23.69
N PRO A 183 12.78 8.04 23.77
CA PRO A 183 11.83 9.15 23.97
C PRO A 183 10.70 9.10 22.95
N ALA A 184 9.47 9.44 23.37
CA ALA A 184 8.32 9.54 22.48
C ALA A 184 8.66 10.41 21.25
N LEU A 185 8.18 9.99 20.08
CA LEU A 185 8.39 10.72 18.83
C LEU A 185 7.78 12.12 18.95
N ASN A 186 8.61 13.17 18.87
CA ASN A 186 8.12 14.54 18.77
C ASN A 186 7.79 14.84 17.30
N VAL A 187 6.55 14.54 16.90
CA VAL A 187 6.08 14.71 15.51
C VAL A 187 5.34 16.04 15.37
N ASN A 188 5.69 16.82 14.34
CA ASN A 188 4.89 17.97 13.94
C ASN A 188 3.70 17.49 13.09
N TRP A 189 2.51 17.43 13.70
CA TRP A 189 1.27 16.99 13.06
C TRP A 189 0.58 18.15 12.33
N HIS A 190 0.09 17.89 11.12
CA HIS A 190 -0.59 18.88 10.27
C HIS A 190 -2.10 18.63 10.18
N GLY A 191 -2.56 17.43 10.51
CA GLY A 191 -3.96 17.04 10.49
C GLY A 191 -4.21 15.89 11.46
N ASN A 192 -5.47 15.72 11.84
CA ASN A 192 -5.89 14.67 12.77
C ASN A 192 -7.22 14.07 12.32
N TYR A 193 -7.26 12.75 12.21
CA TYR A 193 -8.42 11.95 11.81
C TYR A 193 -8.55 10.74 12.72
N ASP A 194 -9.74 10.16 12.78
CA ASP A 194 -9.94 8.91 13.53
C ASP A 194 -9.34 7.73 12.77
N VAL A 195 -9.58 7.67 11.46
CA VAL A 195 -9.08 6.62 10.59
C VAL A 195 -8.45 7.24 9.35
N ILE A 196 -7.26 6.77 8.98
CA ILE A 196 -6.62 7.10 7.70
C ILE A 196 -6.65 5.85 6.83
N VAL A 197 -7.24 5.95 5.63
CA VAL A 197 -7.30 4.89 4.63
C VAL A 197 -6.39 5.25 3.46
N LEU A 198 -5.42 4.37 3.17
CA LEU A 198 -4.42 4.60 2.13
C LEU A 198 -4.75 3.73 0.91
N GLY A 199 -5.00 4.40 -0.21
CA GLY A 199 -5.51 3.83 -1.46
C GLY A 199 -7.03 4.00 -1.56
N PHE A 200 -7.50 4.57 -2.67
CA PHE A 200 -8.92 4.78 -2.99
C PHE A 200 -9.37 3.84 -4.12
N GLY A 201 -9.05 2.55 -3.97
CA GLY A 201 -9.63 1.46 -4.76
C GLY A 201 -10.89 0.86 -4.10
N GLY A 202 -11.35 -0.30 -4.57
CA GLY A 202 -12.54 -0.96 -4.01
C GLY A 202 -12.43 -1.29 -2.52
N ALA A 203 -11.24 -1.71 -2.06
CA ALA A 203 -10.96 -1.99 -0.65
C ALA A 203 -10.97 -0.71 0.19
N GLY A 204 -10.31 0.35 -0.28
CA GLY A 204 -10.22 1.64 0.41
C GLY A 204 -11.57 2.35 0.49
N ALA A 205 -12.32 2.40 -0.61
CA ALA A 205 -13.67 2.95 -0.61
C ALA A 205 -14.59 2.20 0.37
N SER A 206 -14.47 0.87 0.44
CA SER A 206 -15.22 0.06 1.42
C SER A 206 -14.77 0.38 2.85
N ALA A 207 -13.47 0.40 3.14
CA ALA A 207 -12.94 0.70 4.47
C ALA A 207 -13.34 2.08 4.96
N ALA A 208 -13.19 3.11 4.12
CA ALA A 208 -13.52 4.47 4.46
C ALA A 208 -15.01 4.63 4.79
N ARG A 209 -15.87 4.08 3.93
CA ARG A 209 -17.31 4.10 4.12
C ARG A 209 -17.71 3.41 5.42
N PHE A 210 -17.21 2.20 5.69
CA PHE A 210 -17.56 1.48 6.91
C PHE A 210 -16.97 2.10 8.18
N ALA A 211 -15.81 2.74 8.09
CA ALA A 211 -15.27 3.50 9.20
C ALA A 211 -16.19 4.70 9.53
N ALA A 212 -16.58 5.47 8.52
CA ALA A 212 -17.50 6.60 8.68
C ALA A 212 -18.90 6.19 9.15
N ASP A 213 -19.44 5.07 8.64
CA ASP A 213 -20.71 4.48 9.11
C ASP A 213 -20.64 4.07 10.60
N ASN A 214 -19.44 3.90 11.16
CA ASN A 214 -19.19 3.64 12.58
C ASN A 214 -18.73 4.89 13.36
N GLY A 215 -18.94 6.08 12.80
CA GLY A 215 -18.75 7.36 13.49
C GLY A 215 -17.33 7.92 13.47
N ALA A 216 -16.41 7.32 12.71
CA ALA A 216 -15.06 7.86 12.53
C ALA A 216 -15.06 9.04 11.55
N HIS A 217 -14.28 10.09 11.85
CA HIS A 217 -13.84 11.07 10.86
C HIS A 217 -12.67 10.48 10.06
N VAL A 218 -12.84 10.37 8.74
CA VAL A 218 -11.94 9.57 7.89
C VAL A 218 -11.18 10.44 6.91
N LEU A 219 -9.89 10.17 6.74
CA LEU A 219 -9.11 10.62 5.59
C LEU A 219 -8.87 9.45 4.63
N VAL A 220 -9.20 9.63 3.36
CA VAL A 220 -8.80 8.73 2.26
C VAL A 220 -7.73 9.39 1.42
N VAL A 221 -6.66 8.66 1.09
CA VAL A 221 -5.52 9.19 0.33
C VAL A 221 -5.24 8.29 -0.87
N ASP A 222 -5.12 8.86 -2.07
CA ASP A 222 -4.72 8.14 -3.28
C ASP A 222 -3.64 8.89 -4.06
N ALA A 223 -2.68 8.15 -4.59
CA ALA A 223 -1.62 8.70 -5.44
C ALA A 223 -2.12 9.03 -6.85
N ALA A 224 -3.27 8.48 -7.26
CA ALA A 224 -3.90 8.82 -8.51
C ALA A 224 -4.57 10.21 -8.41
N PRO A 225 -4.46 11.04 -9.47
CA PRO A 225 -5.18 12.31 -9.54
C PRO A 225 -6.68 12.08 -9.79
N PHE A 226 -7.46 13.15 -9.65
CA PHE A 226 -8.90 13.14 -9.94
C PHE A 226 -9.21 12.60 -11.35
N GLY A 227 -10.15 11.67 -11.40
CA GLY A 227 -10.52 10.92 -12.59
C GLY A 227 -9.72 9.65 -12.84
N ARG A 228 -8.59 9.45 -12.13
CA ARG A 228 -7.73 8.27 -12.25
C ARG A 228 -7.76 7.37 -11.02
N GLU A 229 -8.49 7.75 -9.98
CA GLU A 229 -8.72 6.94 -8.79
C GLU A 229 -9.46 5.62 -9.11
N GLY A 230 -9.52 4.71 -8.13
CA GLY A 230 -10.21 3.42 -8.26
C GLY A 230 -9.30 2.21 -8.44
N GLY A 231 -7.98 2.42 -8.58
CA GLY A 231 -6.98 1.36 -8.70
C GLY A 231 -7.32 0.33 -9.78
N ASN A 232 -7.01 -0.95 -9.55
CA ASN A 232 -7.44 -2.04 -10.44
C ASN A 232 -8.96 -2.25 -10.48
N THR A 233 -9.68 -1.84 -9.43
CA THR A 233 -11.12 -2.06 -9.32
C THR A 233 -11.87 -1.44 -10.51
N ARG A 234 -11.49 -0.26 -10.97
CA ARG A 234 -12.13 0.41 -12.13
C ARG A 234 -11.95 -0.34 -13.45
N TYR A 235 -10.86 -1.07 -13.61
CA TYR A 235 -10.51 -1.78 -14.85
C TYR A 235 -11.07 -3.21 -14.90
N SER A 236 -11.48 -3.75 -13.76
CA SER A 236 -12.00 -5.11 -13.69
C SER A 236 -13.31 -5.28 -14.47
N ALA A 237 -13.65 -6.53 -14.83
CA ALA A 237 -14.95 -6.86 -15.40
C ALA A 237 -16.13 -6.59 -14.43
N GLN A 238 -15.87 -6.33 -13.15
CA GLN A 238 -16.88 -6.11 -12.08
C GLN A 238 -17.66 -7.37 -11.67
N HIS A 239 -17.11 -8.56 -11.94
CA HIS A 239 -17.68 -9.83 -11.47
C HIS A 239 -17.20 -10.12 -10.04
N VAL A 240 -18.10 -10.04 -9.05
CA VAL A 240 -17.74 -10.36 -7.66
C VAL A 240 -18.11 -11.80 -7.39
N VAL A 241 -17.14 -12.65 -7.07
CA VAL A 241 -17.41 -14.07 -6.81
C VAL A 241 -18.25 -14.25 -5.55
N THR A 242 -19.18 -15.21 -5.60
CA THR A 242 -20.01 -15.67 -4.48
C THR A 242 -20.17 -17.18 -4.55
N GLY A 243 -20.82 -17.78 -3.55
CA GLY A 243 -21.22 -19.18 -3.61
C GLY A 243 -22.40 -19.50 -2.71
N GLU A 244 -23.22 -20.45 -3.15
CA GLU A 244 -24.46 -20.88 -2.48
C GLU A 244 -24.22 -21.76 -1.24
N SER A 245 -23.07 -22.43 -1.15
CA SER A 245 -22.70 -23.30 -0.03
C SER A 245 -21.32 -22.97 0.50
N LEU A 246 -21.25 -22.60 1.78
CA LEU A 246 -19.99 -22.29 2.46
C LEU A 246 -19.06 -23.52 2.54
N ASP A 247 -19.60 -24.71 2.76
CA ASP A 247 -18.82 -25.95 2.81
C ASP A 247 -18.16 -26.26 1.46
N LYS A 248 -18.92 -26.12 0.36
CA LYS A 248 -18.39 -26.28 -0.99
C LYS A 248 -17.38 -25.20 -1.35
N LEU A 249 -17.63 -23.95 -0.97
CA LEU A 249 -16.67 -22.85 -1.14
C LEU A 249 -15.36 -23.17 -0.40
N THR A 250 -15.45 -23.72 0.81
CA THR A 250 -14.30 -24.10 1.62
C THR A 250 -13.49 -25.20 0.95
N ALA A 251 -14.14 -26.27 0.49
CA ALA A 251 -13.47 -27.34 -0.25
C ALA A 251 -12.78 -26.81 -1.53
N TYR A 252 -13.45 -25.90 -2.26
CA TYR A 252 -12.92 -25.32 -3.48
C TYR A 252 -11.69 -24.45 -3.23
N TYR A 253 -11.75 -23.51 -2.28
CA TYR A 253 -10.64 -22.62 -1.98
C TYR A 253 -9.45 -23.31 -1.30
N GLN A 254 -9.70 -24.36 -0.51
CA GLN A 254 -8.63 -25.23 -0.01
C GLN A 254 -7.90 -25.94 -1.15
N ALA A 255 -8.64 -26.43 -2.15
CA ALA A 255 -8.05 -27.05 -3.34
C ALA A 255 -7.30 -26.05 -4.22
N LEU A 256 -7.80 -24.81 -4.35
CA LEU A 256 -7.08 -23.73 -5.05
C LEU A 256 -5.77 -23.34 -4.38
N GLY A 257 -5.75 -23.29 -3.04
CA GLY A 257 -4.56 -22.92 -2.27
C GLY A 257 -3.50 -24.02 -2.21
N ALA A 258 -3.90 -25.30 -2.33
CA ALA A 258 -2.99 -26.43 -2.27
C ALA A 258 -1.88 -26.32 -3.35
N PRO A 259 -0.63 -26.74 -3.03
CA PRO A 259 -0.19 -27.36 -1.79
C PRO A 259 0.14 -26.37 -0.65
N PHE A 260 -0.07 -25.08 -0.86
CA PHE A 260 0.19 -24.05 0.14
C PHE A 260 -0.94 -23.97 1.17
N SER A 261 -0.61 -23.48 2.37
CA SER A 261 -1.56 -23.34 3.46
C SER A 261 -1.93 -21.88 3.69
N THR A 262 -3.20 -21.66 4.01
CA THR A 262 -3.75 -20.37 4.41
C THR A 262 -4.32 -20.51 5.82
N PRO A 263 -4.11 -19.56 6.74
CA PRO A 263 -4.67 -19.64 8.09
C PRO A 263 -6.19 -19.82 8.05
N THR A 264 -6.68 -20.88 8.69
CA THR A 264 -8.09 -21.31 8.61
C THR A 264 -9.07 -20.21 9.04
N LYS A 265 -8.74 -19.42 10.08
CA LYS A 265 -9.62 -18.34 10.53
C LYS A 265 -9.75 -17.23 9.49
N THR A 266 -8.63 -16.80 8.90
CA THR A 266 -8.61 -15.78 7.85
C THR A 266 -9.36 -16.26 6.61
N LEU A 267 -9.12 -17.51 6.19
CA LEU A 267 -9.85 -18.11 5.07
C LEU A 267 -11.36 -18.19 5.37
N ASN A 268 -11.76 -18.61 6.57
CA ASN A 268 -13.17 -18.68 6.95
C ASN A 268 -13.84 -17.31 6.96
N ALA A 269 -13.16 -16.24 7.40
CA ALA A 269 -13.68 -14.88 7.34
C ALA A 269 -13.94 -14.45 5.89
N TYR A 270 -12.99 -14.74 4.99
CA TYR A 270 -13.14 -14.48 3.56
C TYR A 270 -14.31 -15.24 2.95
N LEU A 271 -14.41 -16.56 3.15
CA LEU A 271 -15.46 -17.38 2.54
C LEU A 271 -16.86 -17.11 3.14
N SER A 272 -16.91 -16.82 4.44
CA SER A 272 -18.16 -16.41 5.11
C SER A 272 -18.67 -15.07 4.59
N GLY A 273 -17.76 -14.13 4.26
CA GLY A 273 -18.12 -12.89 3.58
C GLY A 273 -18.55 -13.13 2.14
N MET A 274 -17.83 -14.00 1.42
CA MET A 274 -18.07 -14.33 0.01
C MET A 274 -19.46 -14.93 -0.22
N SER A 275 -19.88 -15.86 0.63
CA SER A 275 -21.25 -16.45 0.57
C SER A 275 -22.38 -15.43 0.81
N LYS A 276 -22.06 -14.22 1.27
CA LYS A 276 -23.02 -13.15 1.59
C LYS A 276 -22.96 -11.97 0.63
N ILE A 277 -22.18 -12.03 -0.45
CA ILE A 277 -22.02 -10.92 -1.39
C ILE A 277 -23.35 -10.42 -1.98
N PRO A 278 -24.31 -11.28 -2.39
CA PRO A 278 -25.62 -10.79 -2.85
C PRO A 278 -26.37 -9.96 -1.79
N ALA A 279 -26.38 -10.44 -0.54
CA ALA A 279 -26.98 -9.71 0.57
C ALA A 279 -26.20 -8.44 0.94
N TYR A 280 -24.88 -8.43 0.73
CA TYR A 280 -24.04 -7.24 0.89
C TYR A 280 -24.45 -6.16 -0.12
N PHE A 281 -24.67 -6.53 -1.39
CA PHE A 281 -25.10 -5.59 -2.43
C PHE A 281 -26.44 -4.94 -2.07
N GLU A 282 -27.41 -5.74 -1.65
CA GLU A 282 -28.72 -5.23 -1.24
C GLU A 282 -28.61 -4.30 -0.04
N LYS A 283 -27.96 -4.77 1.03
CA LYS A 283 -27.90 -4.05 2.30
C LYS A 283 -27.06 -2.78 2.22
N TYR A 284 -25.89 -2.85 1.60
CA TYR A 284 -24.90 -1.80 1.67
C TYR A 284 -24.81 -0.99 0.38
N LEU A 285 -25.02 -1.59 -0.77
CA LEU A 285 -24.96 -0.87 -2.05
C LEU A 285 -26.35 -0.38 -2.52
N GLY A 286 -27.42 -0.85 -1.89
CA GLY A 286 -28.80 -0.45 -2.20
C GLY A 286 -29.30 -1.00 -3.53
N ILE A 287 -28.70 -2.08 -4.01
CA ILE A 287 -29.04 -2.70 -5.28
C ILE A 287 -29.27 -4.20 -5.11
N LYS A 288 -30.21 -4.77 -5.86
CA LYS A 288 -30.33 -6.22 -5.96
C LYS A 288 -29.18 -6.74 -6.82
N ALA A 289 -28.35 -7.63 -6.27
CA ALA A 289 -27.32 -8.30 -7.05
C ALA A 289 -27.95 -9.12 -8.19
N VAL A 290 -27.37 -9.02 -9.37
CA VAL A 290 -27.65 -9.94 -10.47
C VAL A 290 -26.79 -11.18 -10.26
N SER A 291 -27.43 -12.33 -10.03
CA SER A 291 -26.75 -13.62 -10.03
C SER A 291 -26.46 -14.04 -11.47
N TRP A 292 -25.23 -14.46 -11.74
CA TRP A 292 -24.91 -14.99 -13.06
C TRP A 292 -25.73 -16.24 -13.37
N LYS A 293 -25.72 -17.23 -12.48
CA LYS A 293 -26.44 -18.50 -12.70
C LYS A 293 -27.95 -18.35 -12.87
N HIS A 294 -28.56 -17.46 -12.08
CA HIS A 294 -30.03 -17.41 -11.97
C HIS A 294 -30.67 -16.34 -12.83
N ASP A 295 -29.99 -15.20 -13.05
CA ASP A 295 -30.59 -14.04 -13.71
C ASP A 295 -30.12 -13.84 -15.16
N ILE A 296 -28.93 -14.33 -15.53
CA ILE A 296 -28.38 -14.18 -16.89
C ILE A 296 -28.96 -15.23 -17.83
N LYS A 297 -29.41 -14.79 -19.00
CA LYS A 297 -30.05 -15.62 -20.03
C LYS A 297 -29.29 -15.54 -21.35
N PRO A 298 -29.39 -16.56 -22.23
CA PRO A 298 -28.88 -16.46 -23.59
C PRO A 298 -29.37 -15.17 -24.27
N GLY A 299 -28.44 -14.39 -24.82
CA GLY A 299 -28.71 -13.08 -25.43
C GLY A 299 -28.45 -11.87 -24.52
N ASP A 300 -28.29 -12.06 -23.20
CA ASP A 300 -27.75 -11.01 -22.34
C ASP A 300 -26.28 -10.72 -22.73
N ALA A 301 -25.85 -9.45 -22.63
CA ALA A 301 -24.52 -9.02 -23.08
C ALA A 301 -23.35 -9.81 -22.45
N VAL A 302 -23.54 -10.24 -21.20
CA VAL A 302 -22.54 -11.01 -20.45
C VAL A 302 -22.65 -12.52 -20.67
N ALA A 303 -23.64 -13.04 -21.40
CA ALA A 303 -23.93 -14.48 -21.51
C ALA A 303 -22.91 -15.31 -22.35
N ILE A 304 -21.63 -14.92 -22.35
CA ILE A 304 -20.53 -15.56 -23.09
C ILE A 304 -19.75 -16.61 -22.27
N LYS A 305 -19.80 -16.57 -20.92
CA LYS A 305 -19.08 -17.56 -20.10
C LYS A 305 -19.84 -18.90 -20.02
N LYS A 306 -19.13 -19.98 -20.33
CA LYS A 306 -19.62 -21.37 -20.24
C LYS A 306 -19.47 -21.98 -18.84
N THR A 307 -18.50 -21.53 -18.04
CA THR A 307 -18.24 -22.02 -16.67
C THR A 307 -17.91 -20.86 -15.72
N MET A 308 -18.43 -20.91 -14.49
CA MET A 308 -18.23 -19.86 -13.48
C MET A 308 -16.98 -20.09 -12.64
N ALA A 309 -16.77 -21.35 -12.23
CA ALA A 309 -15.53 -21.77 -11.61
C ALA A 309 -14.41 -21.72 -12.64
N GLU A 310 -13.31 -21.09 -12.26
CA GLU A 310 -12.10 -21.05 -13.07
C GLU A 310 -11.50 -22.46 -13.19
N TYR A 311 -11.62 -23.25 -12.12
CA TYR A 311 -11.14 -24.64 -12.01
C TYR A 311 -12.31 -25.61 -11.77
N PRO A 312 -13.14 -25.91 -12.78
CA PRO A 312 -14.34 -26.72 -12.62
C PRO A 312 -14.07 -28.17 -12.16
N GLU A 313 -12.86 -28.68 -12.35
CA GLU A 313 -12.48 -30.02 -11.91
C GLU A 313 -12.28 -30.17 -10.39
N LEU A 314 -12.13 -29.06 -9.66
CA LEU A 314 -11.88 -29.10 -8.22
C LEU A 314 -13.18 -29.31 -7.43
N ALA A 315 -13.08 -29.98 -6.27
CA ALA A 315 -14.23 -30.25 -5.42
C ALA A 315 -14.92 -28.94 -4.96
N GLY A 316 -16.25 -28.92 -4.99
CA GLY A 316 -17.06 -27.76 -4.58
C GLY A 316 -17.15 -26.63 -5.62
N SER A 317 -16.48 -26.75 -6.77
CA SER A 317 -16.51 -25.75 -7.86
C SER A 317 -17.92 -25.43 -8.37
N ASP A 318 -18.85 -26.38 -8.26
CA ASP A 318 -20.24 -26.25 -8.69
C ASP A 318 -21.03 -25.19 -7.89
N THR A 319 -20.53 -24.79 -6.72
CA THR A 319 -21.14 -23.71 -5.92
C THR A 319 -20.86 -22.31 -6.45
N ILE A 320 -19.81 -22.12 -7.25
CA ILE A 320 -19.29 -20.79 -7.64
C ILE A 320 -20.27 -20.06 -8.53
N ASP A 321 -20.58 -18.81 -8.17
CA ASP A 321 -21.42 -17.90 -8.95
C ASP A 321 -20.81 -16.48 -8.92
N PHE A 322 -21.33 -15.57 -9.74
CA PHE A 322 -20.97 -14.15 -9.71
C PHE A 322 -22.16 -13.29 -9.33
N ALA A 323 -21.91 -12.32 -8.46
CA ALA A 323 -22.79 -11.19 -8.22
C ALA A 323 -22.32 -10.00 -9.07
N LEU A 324 -23.22 -9.44 -9.86
CA LEU A 324 -22.97 -8.26 -10.68
C LEU A 324 -23.89 -7.12 -10.25
N VAL A 325 -23.46 -5.89 -10.52
CA VAL A 325 -24.27 -4.68 -10.32
C VAL A 325 -25.46 -4.64 -11.28
N HIS A 326 -25.26 -5.13 -12.51
CA HIS A 326 -26.27 -5.22 -13.56
C HIS A 326 -25.85 -6.24 -14.63
N LYS A 327 -26.70 -6.48 -15.64
CA LYS A 327 -26.47 -7.43 -16.75
C LYS A 327 -25.45 -6.98 -17.82
N ARG A 328 -24.42 -6.25 -17.40
CA ARG A 328 -23.28 -5.79 -18.22
C ARG A 328 -22.02 -5.85 -17.37
N ASP A 329 -20.87 -5.90 -18.02
CA ASP A 329 -19.55 -5.92 -17.41
C ASP A 329 -18.64 -4.86 -18.03
N LYS A 330 -17.41 -4.73 -17.49
CA LYS A 330 -16.33 -3.87 -18.03
C LYS A 330 -16.70 -2.38 -18.18
N ASP A 331 -17.70 -1.89 -17.45
CA ASP A 331 -18.18 -0.50 -17.47
C ASP A 331 -17.96 0.25 -16.14
N ALA A 332 -17.07 -0.28 -15.29
CA ALA A 332 -16.69 0.25 -13.98
C ALA A 332 -17.87 0.47 -13.00
N ALA A 333 -19.01 -0.22 -13.19
CA ALA A 333 -20.22 0.04 -12.41
C ALA A 333 -20.07 -0.19 -10.90
N LEU A 334 -19.36 -1.25 -10.47
CA LEU A 334 -19.12 -1.48 -9.04
C LEU A 334 -18.20 -0.39 -8.48
N TRP A 335 -17.12 -0.03 -9.18
CA TRP A 335 -16.26 1.08 -8.78
C TRP A 335 -17.05 2.38 -8.59
N LYS A 336 -17.87 2.77 -9.59
CA LYS A 336 -18.70 3.99 -9.52
C LYS A 336 -19.64 3.99 -8.32
N LEU A 337 -20.25 2.84 -8.03
CA LEU A 337 -21.14 2.71 -6.87
C LEU A 337 -20.38 2.84 -5.55
N LEU A 338 -19.21 2.21 -5.42
CA LEU A 338 -18.36 2.35 -4.22
C LEU A 338 -17.88 3.79 -4.03
N ARG A 339 -17.43 4.45 -5.11
CA ARG A 339 -17.06 5.87 -5.13
C ARG A 339 -18.23 6.75 -4.69
N GLN A 340 -19.43 6.48 -5.20
CA GLN A 340 -20.64 7.19 -4.79
C GLN A 340 -20.95 7.00 -3.30
N LYS A 341 -20.74 5.80 -2.74
CA LYS A 341 -20.92 5.56 -1.30
C LYS A 341 -19.96 6.36 -0.43
N VAL A 342 -18.77 6.69 -0.92
CA VAL A 342 -17.87 7.63 -0.24
C VAL A 342 -18.38 9.07 -0.36
N LEU A 343 -18.78 9.50 -1.56
CA LEU A 343 -19.35 10.85 -1.78
C LEU A 343 -20.61 11.13 -0.95
N GLU A 344 -21.48 10.14 -0.76
CA GLU A 344 -22.66 10.25 0.13
C GLU A 344 -22.30 10.56 1.60
N ARG A 345 -21.02 10.45 1.97
CA ARG A 345 -20.47 10.67 3.31
C ARG A 345 -19.42 11.78 3.32
N ALA A 346 -19.44 12.69 2.35
CA ALA A 346 -18.46 13.78 2.24
C ALA A 346 -18.33 14.63 3.50
N ASP A 347 -19.38 14.72 4.33
CA ASP A 347 -19.35 15.43 5.62
C ASP A 347 -18.44 14.76 6.68
N ASN A 348 -18.13 13.47 6.51
CA ASN A 348 -17.33 12.67 7.45
C ASN A 348 -16.08 12.03 6.80
N ILE A 349 -15.93 12.15 5.49
CA ILE A 349 -14.82 11.57 4.73
C ILE A 349 -14.16 12.65 3.88
N ASP A 350 -12.93 13.00 4.24
CA ASP A 350 -12.03 13.79 3.41
C ASP A 350 -11.31 12.87 2.41
N VAL A 351 -11.07 13.37 1.20
CA VAL A 351 -10.43 12.61 0.12
C VAL A 351 -9.33 13.43 -0.50
N TRP A 352 -8.10 12.93 -0.40
CA TRP A 352 -6.90 13.52 -0.98
C TRP A 352 -6.46 12.68 -2.18
N LEU A 353 -6.56 13.26 -3.35
CA LEU A 353 -6.03 12.72 -4.59
C LEU A 353 -4.68 13.36 -4.90
N ASP A 354 -3.93 12.79 -5.86
CA ASP A 354 -2.56 13.21 -6.18
C ASP A 354 -1.67 13.34 -4.92
N SER A 355 -1.88 12.41 -3.98
CA SER A 355 -1.30 12.45 -2.63
C SER A 355 -0.75 11.07 -2.29
N ARG A 356 0.57 10.96 -2.16
CA ARG A 356 1.25 9.67 -1.98
C ARG A 356 1.71 9.49 -0.54
N ALA A 357 1.13 8.51 0.16
CA ALA A 357 1.66 8.07 1.44
C ALA A 357 3.06 7.45 1.27
N GLN A 358 3.98 7.76 2.19
CA GLN A 358 5.37 7.33 2.10
C GLN A 358 5.84 6.52 3.31
N HIS A 359 5.44 6.91 4.53
CA HIS A 359 5.90 6.28 5.77
C HIS A 359 4.77 6.13 6.77
N LEU A 360 4.77 5.02 7.51
CA LEU A 360 4.02 4.89 8.75
C LEU A 360 4.79 5.57 9.88
N ILE A 361 4.08 6.26 10.77
CA ILE A 361 4.66 6.86 11.97
C ILE A 361 4.31 5.94 13.14
N GLN A 362 5.29 5.19 13.62
CA GLN A 362 5.14 4.19 14.67
C GLN A 362 5.86 4.60 15.95
N ASP A 363 5.19 4.51 17.10
CA ASP A 363 5.84 4.69 18.39
C ASP A 363 6.93 3.61 18.60
N PRO A 364 8.18 3.99 18.89
CA PRO A 364 9.29 3.04 18.96
C PRO A 364 9.19 2.05 20.13
N ASN A 365 8.42 2.38 21.17
CA ASN A 365 8.27 1.57 22.38
C ASN A 365 7.00 0.73 22.34
N THR A 366 5.84 1.34 22.08
CA THR A 366 4.54 0.65 22.10
C THR A 366 4.22 -0.04 20.78
N LYS A 367 4.95 0.31 19.71
CA LYS A 367 4.72 -0.16 18.33
C LYS A 367 3.37 0.25 17.74
N VAL A 368 2.64 1.14 18.41
CA VAL A 368 1.40 1.73 17.92
C VAL A 368 1.66 2.57 16.68
N ILE A 369 0.87 2.36 15.63
CA ILE A 369 0.83 3.28 14.48
C ILE A 369 0.04 4.52 14.89
N GLN A 370 0.73 5.65 14.98
CA GLN A 370 0.19 6.96 15.37
C GLN A 370 -0.29 7.77 14.16
N GLY A 371 0.16 7.45 12.95
CA GLY A 371 -0.20 8.22 11.77
C GLY A 371 0.61 7.87 10.53
N VAL A 372 0.56 8.77 9.54
CA VAL A 372 1.16 8.58 8.22
C VAL A 372 1.82 9.86 7.75
N GLN A 373 2.98 9.75 7.10
CA GLN A 373 3.57 10.84 6.32
C GLN A 373 3.13 10.75 4.86
N ILE A 374 2.59 11.84 4.34
CA ILE A 374 1.97 11.93 3.02
C ILE A 374 2.63 13.06 2.24
N LYS A 375 3.10 12.74 1.03
CA LYS A 375 3.53 13.75 0.06
C LYS A 375 2.32 14.27 -0.72
N ARG A 376 2.05 15.56 -0.61
CA ARG A 376 1.00 16.27 -1.37
C ARG A 376 1.63 17.49 -2.05
N GLY A 377 1.69 17.46 -3.38
CA GLY A 377 2.54 18.40 -4.13
C GLY A 377 4.00 18.32 -3.68
N GLU A 378 4.60 19.48 -3.38
CA GLU A 378 5.97 19.58 -2.85
C GLU A 378 6.05 19.49 -1.31
N ARG A 379 4.91 19.35 -0.62
CA ARG A 379 4.86 19.30 0.86
C ARG A 379 4.85 17.85 1.37
N LEU A 380 5.58 17.62 2.45
CA LEU A 380 5.44 16.42 3.29
C LEU A 380 4.60 16.78 4.51
N LEU A 381 3.49 16.06 4.69
CA LEU A 381 2.54 16.30 5.77
C LEU A 381 2.45 15.04 6.64
N ASN A 382 2.68 15.20 7.94
CA ASN A 382 2.41 14.15 8.93
C ASN A 382 0.97 14.29 9.41
N ILE A 383 0.17 13.24 9.25
CA ILE A 383 -1.25 13.20 9.62
C ILE A 383 -1.46 12.14 10.68
N HIS A 384 -2.05 12.55 11.81
CA HIS A 384 -2.32 11.71 12.96
C HIS A 384 -3.59 10.87 12.74
N ALA A 385 -3.56 9.62 13.22
CA ALA A 385 -4.70 8.70 13.22
C ALA A 385 -5.03 8.31 14.66
N ASN A 386 -6.19 8.74 15.18
CA ASN A 386 -6.57 8.42 16.56
C ASN A 386 -6.78 6.92 16.77
N ASN A 387 -7.45 6.24 15.82
CA ASN A 387 -7.89 4.86 16.03
C ASN A 387 -7.16 3.84 15.14
N GLY A 388 -6.74 4.24 13.93
CA GLY A 388 -5.81 3.45 13.14
C GLY A 388 -5.69 3.79 11.66
N VAL A 389 -4.78 3.07 11.00
CA VAL A 389 -4.45 3.22 9.59
C VAL A 389 -4.83 1.94 8.84
N VAL A 390 -5.51 2.08 7.70
CA VAL A 390 -5.87 0.98 6.81
C VAL A 390 -5.04 1.05 5.53
N LEU A 391 -4.20 0.05 5.29
CA LEU A 391 -3.48 -0.13 4.03
C LEU A 391 -4.37 -0.84 3.00
N ALA A 392 -4.80 -0.10 1.97
CA ALA A 392 -5.63 -0.56 0.87
C ALA A 392 -5.01 -0.18 -0.51
N MET A 393 -3.68 -0.26 -0.60
CA MET A 393 -2.85 0.37 -1.63
C MET A 393 -2.57 -0.51 -2.86
N GLY A 394 -3.38 -1.54 -3.12
CA GLY A 394 -3.19 -2.44 -4.26
C GLY A 394 -1.88 -3.26 -4.17
N GLY A 395 -1.47 -3.81 -5.31
CA GLY A 395 -0.28 -4.62 -5.47
C GLY A 395 0.98 -3.84 -5.85
N PHE A 396 1.89 -4.53 -6.54
CA PHE A 396 3.18 -3.99 -7.01
C PHE A 396 3.46 -4.24 -8.50
N GLU A 397 2.42 -4.43 -9.29
CA GLU A 397 2.45 -4.70 -10.73
C GLU A 397 3.31 -3.69 -11.51
N ASN A 398 3.25 -2.42 -11.11
CA ASN A 398 4.01 -1.34 -11.74
C ASN A 398 5.28 -0.95 -10.97
N ASN A 399 5.86 -1.86 -10.18
CA ASN A 399 7.14 -1.65 -9.50
C ASN A 399 8.25 -2.54 -10.10
N PRO A 400 9.24 -1.99 -10.83
CA PRO A 400 10.34 -2.76 -11.41
C PRO A 400 11.18 -3.53 -10.37
N GLU A 401 11.49 -2.90 -9.23
CA GLU A 401 12.33 -3.47 -8.17
C GLU A 401 11.65 -4.68 -7.51
N LEU A 402 10.37 -4.54 -7.16
CA LEU A 402 9.63 -5.61 -6.48
C LEU A 402 9.30 -6.77 -7.43
N LYS A 403 9.05 -6.49 -8.71
CA LYS A 403 8.92 -7.54 -9.74
C LYS A 403 10.19 -8.37 -9.88
N GLN A 404 11.35 -7.73 -9.93
CA GLN A 404 12.64 -8.43 -10.00
C GLN A 404 12.88 -9.25 -8.73
N THR A 405 12.61 -8.65 -7.57
CA THR A 405 12.87 -9.27 -6.27
C THR A 405 11.99 -10.49 -6.01
N TYR A 406 10.69 -10.38 -6.31
CA TYR A 406 9.71 -11.39 -5.88
C TYR A 406 9.13 -12.25 -7.01
N LEU A 407 9.00 -11.72 -8.22
CA LEU A 407 8.43 -12.44 -9.36
C LEU A 407 9.49 -12.96 -10.33
N HIS A 408 10.77 -12.69 -10.05
CA HIS A 408 11.90 -13.02 -10.91
C HIS A 408 11.69 -12.53 -12.35
N SER A 409 11.16 -11.32 -12.49
CA SER A 409 10.89 -10.69 -13.79
C SER A 409 11.38 -9.25 -13.78
N ASP A 410 12.16 -8.88 -14.80
CA ASP A 410 12.61 -7.52 -15.01
C ASP A 410 11.50 -6.63 -15.59
N ASN A 411 10.60 -7.22 -16.37
CA ASN A 411 9.49 -6.51 -17.01
C ASN A 411 8.22 -7.38 -17.10
N LEU A 412 7.18 -6.91 -16.40
CA LEU A 412 5.79 -7.32 -16.60
C LEU A 412 4.97 -6.06 -16.89
N THR A 413 4.10 -6.13 -17.88
CA THR A 413 3.23 -5.04 -18.30
C THR A 413 1.95 -5.08 -17.47
N PRO A 414 1.65 -4.08 -16.62
CA PRO A 414 0.41 -4.05 -15.87
C PRO A 414 -0.78 -3.98 -16.81
N LEU A 415 -1.77 -4.84 -16.62
CA LEU A 415 -3.09 -4.68 -17.25
C LEU A 415 -3.96 -3.69 -16.47
N GLY A 416 -3.65 -3.42 -15.21
CA GLY A 416 -4.48 -2.58 -14.37
C GLY A 416 -4.05 -1.12 -14.33
N THR A 417 -4.11 -0.56 -13.13
CA THR A 417 -3.63 0.79 -12.85
C THR A 417 -2.10 0.87 -12.87
N LEU A 418 -1.56 2.03 -13.28
CA LEU A 418 -0.12 2.31 -13.20
C LEU A 418 0.31 2.87 -11.84
N TYR A 419 -0.64 3.05 -10.92
CA TYR A 419 -0.39 3.58 -9.57
C TYR A 419 -0.02 2.49 -8.55
N ASN A 420 -0.22 1.20 -8.86
CA ASN A 420 0.20 0.09 -8.00
C ASN A 420 1.72 -0.09 -8.06
N ARG A 421 2.42 0.57 -7.13
CA ARG A 421 3.88 0.58 -7.05
C ARG A 421 4.41 -0.08 -5.79
N GLY A 422 3.58 -0.80 -5.04
CA GLY A 422 4.00 -1.52 -3.83
C GLY A 422 4.43 -0.63 -2.67
N ASP A 423 3.98 0.62 -2.59
CA ASP A 423 4.31 1.53 -1.47
C ASP A 423 3.85 0.94 -0.12
N GLY A 424 2.67 0.30 -0.10
CA GLY A 424 2.14 -0.36 1.09
C GLY A 424 3.00 -1.55 1.56
N ILE A 425 3.74 -2.20 0.66
CA ILE A 425 4.69 -3.28 1.04
C ILE A 425 5.86 -2.69 1.80
N LYS A 426 6.49 -1.64 1.24
CA LYS A 426 7.63 -0.96 1.87
C LYS A 426 7.24 -0.41 3.25
N MET A 427 6.14 0.33 3.32
CA MET A 427 5.61 0.87 4.56
C MET A 427 5.30 -0.19 5.62
N ALA A 428 4.77 -1.34 5.21
CA ALA A 428 4.50 -2.44 6.15
C ALA A 428 5.80 -3.10 6.62
N GLN A 429 6.78 -3.28 5.75
CA GLN A 429 8.12 -3.80 6.12
C GLN A 429 8.83 -2.87 7.11
N GLU A 430 8.69 -1.55 6.98
CA GLU A 430 9.27 -0.54 7.89
C GLU A 430 8.82 -0.71 9.35
N VAL A 431 7.68 -1.37 9.58
CA VAL A 431 7.09 -1.61 10.91
C VAL A 431 7.05 -3.10 11.28
N ASP A 432 7.99 -3.87 10.73
CA ASP A 432 8.19 -5.31 11.01
C ASP A 432 7.03 -6.22 10.59
N ALA A 433 6.20 -5.81 9.62
CA ALA A 433 5.12 -6.66 9.12
C ALA A 433 5.65 -7.92 8.42
N LYS A 434 4.99 -9.05 8.70
CA LYS A 434 5.23 -10.32 8.03
C LYS A 434 4.65 -10.29 6.62
N MET A 435 5.46 -10.66 5.62
CA MET A 435 5.02 -10.77 4.23
C MET A 435 4.57 -12.19 3.89
N TRP A 436 3.62 -12.33 2.98
CA TRP A 436 3.20 -13.62 2.41
C TRP A 436 2.88 -13.53 0.91
N HIS A 437 2.84 -14.69 0.25
CA HIS A 437 2.42 -14.87 -1.15
C HIS A 437 3.15 -13.99 -2.18
N MET A 438 4.37 -13.53 -1.88
CA MET A 438 5.09 -12.54 -2.69
C MET A 438 5.36 -12.99 -4.13
N THR A 439 5.45 -14.29 -4.38
CA THR A 439 5.69 -14.86 -5.71
C THR A 439 4.43 -15.08 -6.53
N ASN A 440 3.24 -14.91 -5.91
CA ASN A 440 1.98 -15.26 -6.54
C ASN A 440 1.37 -14.05 -7.26
N TYR A 441 1.07 -14.21 -8.54
CA TYR A 441 0.49 -13.18 -9.39
C TYR A 441 -0.35 -13.84 -10.48
N GLU A 442 -1.26 -13.06 -11.05
CA GLU A 442 -2.10 -13.50 -12.16
C GLU A 442 -1.79 -12.69 -13.41
N SER A 443 -2.05 -13.26 -14.58
CA SER A 443 -1.99 -12.56 -15.87
C SER A 443 -3.28 -12.79 -16.64
N HIS A 444 -3.62 -11.95 -17.62
CA HIS A 444 -4.87 -12.15 -18.37
C HIS A 444 -4.88 -11.35 -19.67
N GLY A 445 -3.77 -11.39 -20.40
CA GLY A 445 -3.58 -10.64 -21.63
C GLY A 445 -4.32 -11.24 -22.83
N ILE A 446 -3.63 -11.33 -23.96
CA ILE A 446 -4.15 -11.83 -25.24
C ILE A 446 -3.92 -13.35 -25.41
N LEU A 447 -2.80 -13.83 -24.88
CA LEU A 447 -2.34 -15.21 -24.83
C LEU A 447 -1.92 -15.50 -23.37
N PRO A 448 -1.71 -16.76 -22.96
CA PRO A 448 -1.33 -17.08 -21.60
C PRO A 448 -0.06 -16.31 -21.16
N GLY A 449 -0.20 -15.37 -20.21
CA GLY A 449 0.91 -14.56 -19.72
C GLY A 449 1.46 -13.51 -20.68
N ILE A 450 0.78 -13.22 -21.79
CA ILE A 450 1.27 -12.31 -22.83
C ILE A 450 0.25 -11.25 -23.19
N THR A 451 0.72 -10.01 -23.41
CA THR A 451 0.02 -8.91 -24.10
C THR A 451 0.91 -8.36 -25.23
N PHE A 452 0.41 -7.44 -26.05
CA PHE A 452 1.27 -6.74 -27.02
C PHE A 452 2.19 -5.76 -26.30
N LYS A 453 3.41 -5.56 -26.82
CA LYS A 453 4.32 -4.58 -26.25
C LYS A 453 3.78 -3.17 -26.49
N GLU A 454 3.45 -2.48 -25.41
CA GLU A 454 2.99 -1.09 -25.43
C GLU A 454 4.13 -0.10 -25.24
N ASP A 455 3.84 1.18 -25.47
CA ASP A 455 4.82 2.25 -25.27
C ASP A 455 5.10 2.45 -23.76
N ALA A 456 6.22 3.10 -23.43
CA ALA A 456 6.56 3.32 -22.03
C ALA A 456 5.47 4.11 -21.30
N ASN A 457 5.11 3.66 -20.09
CA ASN A 457 4.00 4.19 -19.27
C ASN A 457 2.59 3.96 -19.85
N GLU A 458 2.42 3.07 -20.82
CA GLU A 458 1.10 2.55 -21.19
C GLU A 458 0.84 1.22 -20.47
N ARG A 459 -0.42 0.95 -20.13
CA ARG A 459 -0.85 -0.35 -19.61
C ARG A 459 -1.02 -1.35 -20.76
N GLY A 460 -0.91 -2.63 -20.46
CA GLY A 460 -1.23 -3.72 -21.37
C GLY A 460 -2.74 -3.87 -21.59
N ARG A 461 -3.11 -4.66 -22.60
CA ARG A 461 -4.51 -4.89 -22.96
C ARG A 461 -4.89 -6.35 -22.81
N GLN A 462 -6.07 -6.55 -22.24
CA GLN A 462 -6.78 -7.83 -22.29
C GLN A 462 -7.60 -7.86 -23.57
N ILE A 463 -7.30 -8.80 -24.46
CA ILE A 463 -8.06 -9.02 -25.69
C ILE A 463 -8.55 -10.46 -25.66
N GLU A 464 -9.82 -10.59 -25.33
CA GLU A 464 -10.49 -11.89 -25.33
C GLU A 464 -11.01 -12.17 -26.74
N HIS A 465 -10.97 -13.44 -27.15
CA HIS A 465 -11.60 -13.92 -28.38
C HIS A 465 -11.10 -13.27 -29.68
N TRP A 466 -9.78 -13.34 -29.94
CA TRP A 466 -9.21 -13.04 -31.25
C TRP A 466 -8.70 -14.31 -31.95
N PRO A 467 -9.53 -15.00 -32.77
CA PRO A 467 -9.20 -16.31 -33.30
C PRO A 467 -7.94 -16.34 -34.17
N LEU A 468 -7.65 -15.26 -34.90
CA LEU A 468 -6.47 -15.15 -35.74
C LEU A 468 -5.14 -15.17 -34.96
N LEU A 469 -5.15 -14.94 -33.65
CA LEU A 469 -3.95 -15.10 -32.81
C LEU A 469 -3.70 -16.55 -32.38
N LYS A 470 -4.68 -17.44 -32.60
CA LYS A 470 -4.66 -18.83 -32.12
C LYS A 470 -4.81 -19.85 -33.25
N ASN A 471 -5.02 -19.39 -34.49
CA ASN A 471 -5.29 -20.23 -35.65
C ASN A 471 -4.43 -19.81 -36.84
N GLY A 472 -4.00 -20.80 -37.61
CA GLY A 472 -3.21 -20.64 -38.82
C GLY A 472 -1.71 -20.73 -38.58
N SER A 473 -0.98 -20.02 -39.43
CA SER A 473 0.49 -20.01 -39.56
C SER A 473 1.11 -18.98 -38.64
N ILE A 474 0.81 -19.10 -37.34
CA ILE A 474 1.17 -18.12 -36.32
C ILE A 474 1.63 -18.81 -35.04
N PHE A 475 2.74 -18.34 -34.45
CA PHE A 475 3.28 -18.89 -33.20
C PHE A 475 4.07 -17.83 -32.42
N VAL A 476 4.37 -18.09 -31.16
CA VAL A 476 5.16 -17.17 -30.32
C VAL A 476 6.56 -17.73 -30.10
N ILE A 477 7.59 -16.89 -30.26
CA ILE A 477 8.99 -17.23 -29.97
C ILE A 477 9.55 -16.42 -28.79
N ALA A 478 10.59 -16.95 -28.18
CA ALA A 478 11.43 -16.27 -27.19
C ALA A 478 12.74 -15.74 -27.81
N ASP A 479 13.65 -15.25 -26.95
CA ASP A 479 14.92 -14.63 -27.33
C ASP A 479 15.87 -15.54 -28.13
N ASP A 480 15.73 -16.85 -28.00
CA ASP A 480 16.54 -17.84 -28.72
C ASP A 480 15.92 -18.26 -30.07
N GLY A 481 14.79 -17.67 -30.45
CA GLY A 481 14.10 -17.97 -31.70
C GLY A 481 13.17 -19.18 -31.65
N THR A 482 13.00 -19.83 -30.48
CA THR A 482 12.18 -21.03 -30.32
C THR A 482 10.84 -20.76 -29.64
N ARG A 483 9.86 -21.66 -29.83
CA ARG A 483 8.55 -21.62 -29.17
C ARG A 483 8.69 -22.07 -27.71
N TYR A 484 7.76 -21.66 -26.84
CA TYR A 484 7.83 -21.98 -25.40
C TYR A 484 6.48 -22.28 -24.73
N PHE A 485 5.38 -22.21 -25.45
CA PHE A 485 4.06 -22.61 -24.96
C PHE A 485 3.09 -22.92 -26.11
N GLN A 486 1.97 -23.53 -25.78
CA GLN A 486 0.88 -23.84 -26.69
C GLN A 486 0.01 -22.60 -26.97
N GLU A 487 0.00 -22.07 -28.19
CA GLU A 487 -0.67 -20.81 -28.52
C GLU A 487 -2.20 -20.86 -28.52
N ASP A 488 -2.79 -22.03 -28.73
CA ASP A 488 -4.24 -22.27 -28.63
C ASP A 488 -4.67 -22.71 -27.21
N ALA A 489 -3.75 -22.71 -26.24
CA ALA A 489 -4.04 -23.18 -24.89
C ALA A 489 -5.19 -22.38 -24.25
N LYS A 490 -6.07 -23.12 -23.59
CA LYS A 490 -7.02 -22.53 -22.64
C LYS A 490 -6.25 -22.20 -21.37
N HIS A 491 -6.14 -20.92 -21.04
CA HIS A 491 -5.53 -20.45 -19.80
C HIS A 491 -6.58 -19.96 -18.81
N ARG A 492 -6.19 -19.95 -17.53
CA ARG A 492 -7.01 -19.58 -16.38
C ARG A 492 -6.32 -18.46 -15.62
N HIS A 493 -6.63 -17.22 -15.97
CA HIS A 493 -5.86 -16.04 -15.52
C HIS A 493 -4.35 -16.28 -15.66
N GLY A 494 -3.95 -16.57 -16.90
CA GLY A 494 -2.54 -16.81 -17.25
C GLY A 494 -2.07 -18.25 -17.08
N HIS A 495 -2.70 -18.99 -16.17
CA HIS A 495 -2.26 -20.33 -15.84
C HIS A 495 -2.59 -21.31 -16.97
N VAL A 496 -1.58 -22.04 -17.44
CA VAL A 496 -1.71 -23.20 -18.33
C VAL A 496 -1.42 -24.48 -17.56
N TYR A 497 -2.10 -25.56 -17.91
CA TYR A 497 -1.88 -26.84 -17.27
C TYR A 497 -0.59 -27.47 -17.80
N THR A 498 0.36 -27.75 -16.92
CA THR A 498 1.65 -28.33 -17.25
C THR A 498 2.10 -29.27 -16.14
N HIS A 499 2.48 -30.50 -16.48
CA HIS A 499 3.06 -31.50 -15.57
C HIS A 499 2.28 -31.70 -14.24
N GLY A 500 0.95 -31.63 -14.27
CA GLY A 500 0.11 -31.85 -13.08
C GLY A 500 -0.21 -30.59 -12.28
N SER A 501 0.26 -29.41 -12.71
CA SER A 501 0.02 -28.12 -12.06
C SER A 501 -0.49 -27.08 -13.05
N TRP A 502 -1.23 -26.12 -12.55
CA TRP A 502 -1.57 -24.90 -13.29
C TRP A 502 -0.52 -23.86 -12.98
N LEU A 503 0.21 -23.37 -13.98
CA LEU A 503 1.31 -22.40 -13.82
C LEU A 503 1.24 -21.35 -14.93
N ILE A 504 1.66 -20.12 -14.64
CA ILE A 504 1.89 -19.11 -15.68
C ILE A 504 3.15 -19.53 -16.46
N PRO A 505 3.14 -19.48 -17.82
CA PRO A 505 4.34 -19.75 -18.61
C PRO A 505 5.55 -18.92 -18.14
N MET A 506 6.75 -19.49 -18.30
CA MET A 506 7.98 -18.77 -17.91
C MET A 506 8.13 -17.48 -18.72
N ASN A 507 8.48 -16.40 -18.01
CA ASN A 507 8.69 -15.09 -18.61
C ASN A 507 9.93 -15.08 -19.51
N ASN A 508 9.80 -14.51 -20.70
CA ASN A 508 10.90 -14.28 -21.64
C ASN A 508 11.09 -12.78 -21.88
N GLN A 509 12.31 -12.34 -22.24
CA GLN A 509 12.63 -10.90 -22.28
C GLN A 509 11.98 -10.21 -23.48
N HIS A 510 12.10 -10.82 -24.67
CA HIS A 510 11.57 -10.25 -25.91
C HIS A 510 10.73 -11.27 -26.68
N PRO A 511 9.52 -11.60 -26.20
CA PRO A 511 8.65 -12.49 -26.95
C PRO A 511 8.15 -11.81 -28.23
N TYR A 512 8.08 -12.56 -29.32
CA TYR A 512 7.52 -12.12 -30.60
C TYR A 512 6.48 -13.10 -31.11
N LEU A 513 5.36 -12.58 -31.59
CA LEU A 513 4.40 -13.36 -32.37
C LEU A 513 4.82 -13.31 -33.84
N ILE A 514 5.02 -14.48 -34.46
CA ILE A 514 5.53 -14.65 -35.83
C ILE A 514 4.45 -15.26 -36.71
N PHE A 515 4.30 -14.75 -37.93
CA PHE A 515 3.37 -15.28 -38.93
C PHE A 515 3.79 -14.95 -40.36
N ASP A 516 3.10 -15.52 -41.35
CA ASP A 516 3.40 -15.35 -42.78
C ASP A 516 2.39 -14.45 -43.53
N GLN A 517 2.55 -14.31 -44.84
CA GLN A 517 1.71 -13.46 -45.69
C GLN A 517 0.23 -13.84 -45.67
N THR A 518 -0.10 -15.14 -45.70
CA THR A 518 -1.49 -15.59 -45.68
C THR A 518 -2.18 -15.20 -44.36
N GLN A 519 -1.48 -15.30 -43.22
CA GLN A 519 -2.01 -14.82 -41.94
C GLN A 519 -2.14 -13.29 -41.92
N TYR A 520 -1.17 -12.56 -42.48
CA TYR A 520 -1.24 -11.10 -42.62
C TYR A 520 -2.48 -10.67 -43.42
N ASP A 521 -2.76 -11.35 -44.54
CA ASP A 521 -3.92 -11.05 -45.38
C ASP A 521 -5.24 -11.33 -44.65
N ALA A 522 -5.29 -12.34 -43.78
CA ALA A 522 -6.43 -12.60 -42.92
C ALA A 522 -6.68 -11.44 -41.92
N PHE A 523 -5.62 -10.90 -41.29
CA PHE A 523 -5.75 -9.71 -40.45
C PHE A 523 -6.20 -8.48 -41.26
N LYS A 524 -5.68 -8.29 -42.47
CA LYS A 524 -6.12 -7.20 -43.36
C LYS A 524 -7.59 -7.33 -43.74
N GLN A 525 -8.04 -8.55 -44.00
CA GLN A 525 -9.43 -8.82 -44.32
C GLN A 525 -10.34 -8.52 -43.11
N GLU A 526 -9.98 -8.96 -41.91
CA GLU A 526 -10.71 -8.64 -40.67
C GLU A 526 -10.77 -7.12 -40.44
N GLU A 527 -9.63 -6.42 -40.54
CA GLU A 527 -9.56 -4.96 -40.43
C GLU A 527 -10.49 -4.25 -41.44
N SER A 528 -10.52 -4.73 -42.70
CA SER A 528 -11.38 -4.15 -43.74
C SER A 528 -12.87 -4.44 -43.53
N GLN A 529 -13.21 -5.58 -42.91
CA GLN A 529 -14.59 -5.97 -42.67
C GLN A 529 -15.17 -5.26 -41.44
N ASP A 530 -14.39 -5.17 -40.37
CA ASP A 530 -14.82 -4.65 -39.07
C ASP A 530 -14.46 -3.16 -38.88
N GLY A 531 -13.69 -2.58 -39.81
CA GLY A 531 -13.21 -1.20 -39.78
C GLY A 531 -11.97 -0.98 -38.90
N GLN A 532 -11.76 -1.83 -37.90
CA GLN A 532 -10.54 -1.87 -37.07
C GLN A 532 -10.33 -3.27 -36.47
N LEU A 533 -9.08 -3.62 -36.20
CA LEU A 533 -8.74 -4.81 -35.42
C LEU A 533 -9.01 -4.62 -33.92
N PRO A 534 -9.20 -5.70 -33.15
CA PRO A 534 -9.31 -5.64 -31.68
C PRO A 534 -8.15 -4.88 -31.01
N TYR A 535 -6.96 -4.92 -31.62
CA TYR A 535 -5.85 -4.05 -31.27
C TYR A 535 -5.55 -3.04 -32.40
N PRO A 536 -5.96 -1.76 -32.27
CA PRO A 536 -5.84 -0.79 -33.36
C PRO A 536 -4.40 -0.52 -33.82
N LYS A 537 -3.40 -0.64 -32.93
CA LYS A 537 -1.98 -0.46 -33.28
C LYS A 537 -1.35 -1.68 -33.96
N PHE A 538 -2.08 -2.80 -34.13
CA PHE A 538 -1.52 -4.09 -34.58
C PHE A 538 -0.77 -3.98 -35.91
N MET A 539 -1.44 -3.53 -36.97
CA MET A 539 -0.85 -3.45 -38.32
C MET A 539 0.33 -2.47 -38.38
N THR A 540 0.27 -1.40 -37.60
CA THR A 540 1.34 -0.38 -37.56
C THR A 540 2.58 -0.80 -36.79
N LYS A 541 2.46 -1.81 -35.91
CA LYS A 541 3.57 -2.33 -35.09
C LYS A 541 4.28 -3.54 -35.71
N LEU A 542 3.89 -3.97 -36.91
CA LEU A 542 4.48 -5.14 -37.56
C LEU A 542 5.89 -4.84 -38.09
N VAL A 543 6.80 -5.78 -37.85
CA VAL A 543 8.09 -5.89 -38.52
C VAL A 543 7.95 -6.96 -39.60
N SER A 544 8.37 -6.69 -40.83
CA SER A 544 8.33 -7.66 -41.92
C SER A 544 9.69 -7.90 -42.58
N ALA A 545 9.89 -9.09 -43.15
CA ALA A 545 11.05 -9.41 -43.97
C ALA A 545 10.72 -10.50 -45.00
N PRO A 546 11.36 -10.51 -46.19
CA PRO A 546 11.09 -11.50 -47.22
C PRO A 546 11.58 -12.92 -46.87
N THR A 547 12.51 -13.07 -45.94
CA THR A 547 13.03 -14.38 -45.51
C THR A 547 13.16 -14.47 -43.98
N ILE A 548 13.09 -15.70 -43.45
CA ILE A 548 13.29 -15.96 -42.00
C ILE A 548 14.64 -15.45 -41.51
N ALA A 549 15.72 -15.63 -42.27
CA ALA A 549 17.04 -15.14 -41.88
C ALA A 549 17.07 -13.61 -41.73
N GLN A 550 16.38 -12.87 -42.61
CA GLN A 550 16.28 -11.42 -42.51
C GLN A 550 15.33 -10.97 -41.40
N LEU A 551 14.25 -11.73 -41.13
CA LEU A 551 13.39 -11.47 -39.99
C LEU A 551 14.16 -11.66 -38.69
N ALA A 552 14.86 -12.78 -38.53
CA ALA A 552 15.70 -13.09 -37.37
C ALA A 552 16.72 -11.97 -37.09
N ALA A 553 17.39 -11.46 -38.13
CA ALA A 553 18.31 -10.34 -38.00
C ALA A 553 17.65 -9.04 -37.51
N LYS A 554 16.40 -8.76 -37.91
CA LYS A 554 15.64 -7.59 -37.43
C LYS A 554 15.19 -7.75 -35.97
N LEU A 555 14.85 -8.98 -35.56
CA LEU A 555 14.40 -9.28 -34.21
C LEU A 555 15.54 -9.46 -33.21
N GLY A 556 16.76 -9.71 -33.70
CA GLY A 556 17.94 -9.98 -32.87
C GLY A 556 17.99 -11.42 -32.35
N VAL A 557 17.32 -12.37 -33.01
CA VAL A 557 17.28 -13.80 -32.62
C VAL A 557 18.18 -14.66 -33.53
N PRO A 558 18.63 -15.85 -33.08
CA PRO A 558 19.44 -16.75 -33.91
C PRO A 558 18.68 -17.24 -35.16
N ALA A 559 19.20 -16.92 -36.35
CA ALA A 559 18.56 -17.27 -37.62
C ALA A 559 18.35 -18.78 -37.82
N ASN A 560 19.33 -19.60 -37.41
CA ASN A 560 19.22 -21.06 -37.54
C ASN A 560 18.10 -21.62 -36.65
N ASN A 561 17.95 -21.10 -35.43
CA ASN A 561 16.92 -21.57 -34.51
C ASN A 561 15.54 -21.21 -35.04
N LEU A 562 15.32 -19.94 -35.45
CA LEU A 562 14.03 -19.53 -36.00
C LEU A 562 13.69 -20.31 -37.29
N GLN A 563 14.68 -20.56 -38.15
CA GLN A 563 14.48 -21.40 -39.34
C GLN A 563 14.09 -22.84 -38.98
N GLN A 564 14.72 -23.42 -37.95
CA GLN A 564 14.38 -24.74 -37.47
C GLN A 564 12.96 -24.76 -36.87
N THR A 565 12.58 -23.76 -36.07
CA THR A 565 11.24 -23.63 -35.51
C THR A 565 10.15 -23.57 -36.59
N VAL A 566 10.37 -22.82 -37.68
CA VAL A 566 9.44 -22.83 -38.83
C VAL A 566 9.38 -24.19 -39.50
N THR A 567 10.54 -24.84 -39.68
CA THR A 567 10.63 -26.18 -40.28
C THR A 567 9.85 -27.21 -39.46
N ASP A 568 10.05 -27.20 -38.14
CA ASP A 568 9.38 -28.10 -37.21
C ASP A 568 7.87 -27.82 -37.14
N PHE A 569 7.45 -26.56 -37.06
CA PHE A 569 6.04 -26.18 -37.08
C PHE A 569 5.31 -26.66 -38.35
N ASN A 570 5.96 -26.51 -39.51
CA ASN A 570 5.42 -26.99 -40.78
C ASN A 570 5.34 -28.53 -40.82
N HIS A 571 6.36 -29.21 -40.30
CA HIS A 571 6.38 -30.67 -40.19
C HIS A 571 5.28 -31.19 -39.24
N TYR A 572 5.08 -30.54 -38.10
CA TYR A 572 4.03 -30.89 -37.14
C TYR A 572 2.63 -30.74 -37.72
N THR A 573 2.43 -29.72 -38.54
CA THR A 573 1.19 -29.54 -39.30
C THR A 573 1.00 -30.68 -40.31
N GLU A 574 2.06 -31.07 -41.04
CA GLU A 574 2.02 -32.15 -42.04
C GLU A 574 1.63 -33.50 -41.43
N VAL A 575 2.27 -33.86 -40.32
CA VAL A 575 2.07 -35.16 -39.63
C VAL A 575 0.85 -35.17 -38.72
N GLY A 576 0.18 -34.01 -38.55
CA GLY A 576 -1.02 -33.87 -37.73
C GLY A 576 -0.76 -34.04 -36.23
N ARG A 577 0.39 -33.56 -35.73
CA ARG A 577 0.72 -33.55 -34.30
C ARG A 577 1.85 -32.55 -33.99
N ASP A 578 1.58 -31.60 -33.09
CA ASP A 578 2.61 -30.78 -32.45
C ASP A 578 3.32 -31.59 -31.36
N PHE A 579 4.56 -31.99 -31.63
CA PHE A 579 5.37 -32.75 -30.68
C PHE A 579 6.02 -31.88 -29.60
N GLU A 580 6.05 -30.56 -29.80
CA GLU A 580 6.75 -29.62 -28.94
C GLU A 580 5.85 -29.16 -27.79
N PHE A 581 4.66 -28.67 -28.11
CA PHE A 581 3.72 -28.10 -27.11
C PHE A 581 2.32 -28.71 -27.13
N GLY A 582 2.04 -29.63 -28.07
CA GLY A 582 0.73 -30.27 -28.15
C GLY A 582 -0.41 -29.36 -28.58
N ARG A 583 -0.12 -28.27 -29.32
CA ARG A 583 -1.13 -27.47 -30.02
C ARG A 583 -2.02 -28.35 -30.90
N ASP A 584 -3.32 -28.06 -30.92
CA ASP A 584 -4.26 -28.80 -31.77
C ASP A 584 -3.91 -28.56 -33.25
N PRO A 585 -3.55 -29.61 -34.02
CA PRO A 585 -3.22 -29.49 -35.44
C PRO A 585 -4.34 -28.87 -36.28
N GLN A 586 -5.61 -28.95 -35.84
CA GLN A 586 -6.73 -28.31 -36.53
C GLN A 586 -6.66 -26.78 -36.49
N THR A 587 -5.92 -26.23 -35.53
CA THR A 587 -5.65 -24.79 -35.41
C THR A 587 -4.39 -24.36 -36.13
N MET A 588 -3.65 -25.29 -36.75
CA MET A 588 -2.35 -25.03 -37.36
C MET A 588 -2.45 -25.02 -38.89
N ARG A 589 -1.62 -24.19 -39.51
CA ARG A 589 -1.40 -24.19 -40.97
C ARG A 589 0.08 -23.99 -41.22
N GLN A 590 0.65 -24.70 -42.19
CA GLN A 590 2.02 -24.50 -42.60
C GLN A 590 2.26 -23.03 -43.00
N LEU A 591 3.41 -22.49 -42.64
CA LEU A 591 3.89 -21.21 -43.14
C LEU A 591 4.30 -21.36 -44.60
N ASP A 592 3.86 -20.43 -45.42
CA ASP A 592 4.25 -20.28 -46.82
C ASP A 592 5.66 -19.67 -46.94
N ASP A 593 6.21 -19.67 -48.16
CA ASP A 593 7.39 -18.86 -48.46
C ASP A 593 7.03 -17.37 -48.29
N GLY A 594 7.99 -16.58 -47.79
CA GLY A 594 7.76 -15.23 -47.30
C GLY A 594 7.08 -14.23 -48.27
N PRO A 595 6.68 -13.05 -47.75
CA PRO A 595 7.25 -12.43 -46.56
C PRO A 595 6.68 -12.94 -45.23
N TYR A 596 7.50 -12.79 -44.19
CA TYR A 596 7.19 -13.11 -42.81
C TYR A 596 7.05 -11.83 -41.98
N TYR A 597 6.22 -11.89 -40.96
CA TYR A 597 5.84 -10.79 -40.09
C TYR A 597 6.06 -11.16 -38.64
N ALA A 598 6.36 -10.14 -37.83
CA ALA A 598 6.50 -10.26 -36.41
C ALA A 598 5.89 -9.05 -35.70
N ILE A 599 5.33 -9.26 -34.52
CA ILE A 599 4.93 -8.18 -33.61
C ILE A 599 5.50 -8.45 -32.22
N ALA A 600 6.07 -7.40 -31.61
CA ALA A 600 6.62 -7.49 -30.27
C ALA A 600 5.50 -7.68 -29.25
N ALA A 601 5.68 -8.69 -28.40
CA ALA A 601 4.84 -8.97 -27.25
C ALA A 601 5.57 -8.59 -25.95
N ALA A 602 4.84 -8.64 -24.84
CA ALA A 602 5.38 -8.47 -23.50
C ALA A 602 4.66 -9.39 -22.53
N ASN A 603 5.35 -9.87 -21.51
CA ASN A 603 4.67 -10.58 -20.43
C ASN A 603 3.78 -9.59 -19.66
N ASP A 604 2.61 -10.03 -19.24
CA ASP A 604 1.64 -9.19 -18.54
C ASP A 604 1.45 -9.61 -17.08
N VAL A 605 0.94 -8.66 -16.29
CA VAL A 605 0.51 -8.88 -14.92
C VAL A 605 -0.83 -8.22 -14.71
N LEU A 606 -1.81 -8.99 -14.27
CA LEU A 606 -3.15 -8.53 -13.94
C LEU A 606 -3.23 -8.01 -12.51
N ASN A 607 -2.67 -8.78 -11.57
CA ASN A 607 -2.64 -8.49 -10.14
C ASN A 607 -1.52 -9.29 -9.46
N THR A 608 -1.10 -8.84 -8.28
CA THR A 608 -0.15 -9.55 -7.41
C THR A 608 -0.82 -9.88 -6.07
N GLN A 609 -0.69 -11.11 -5.58
CA GLN A 609 -1.30 -11.51 -4.31
C GLN A 609 -0.38 -11.24 -3.10
N GLY A 610 0.87 -10.87 -3.35
CA GLY A 610 1.88 -10.63 -2.32
C GLY A 610 1.65 -9.38 -1.47
N GLY A 611 2.03 -9.45 -0.19
CA GLY A 611 2.08 -8.27 0.69
C GLY A 611 2.06 -8.63 2.19
N PRO A 612 1.76 -7.67 3.07
CA PRO A 612 1.64 -7.93 4.50
C PRO A 612 0.50 -8.90 4.82
N GLN A 613 0.78 -9.89 5.66
CA GLN A 613 -0.19 -10.86 6.11
C GLN A 613 -1.17 -10.22 7.10
N ARG A 614 -2.46 -10.52 6.94
CA ARG A 614 -3.53 -10.09 7.85
C ARG A 614 -4.26 -11.26 8.49
N ASN A 615 -4.81 -11.02 9.68
CA ASN A 615 -5.70 -11.97 10.35
C ASN A 615 -7.17 -11.79 9.94
N GLU A 616 -8.07 -12.57 10.55
CA GLU A 616 -9.52 -12.53 10.32
C GLU A 616 -10.19 -11.18 10.66
N ASN A 617 -9.53 -10.35 11.45
CA ASN A 617 -9.99 -9.00 11.81
C ASN A 617 -9.36 -7.91 10.93
N ALA A 618 -8.69 -8.31 9.84
CA ALA A 618 -7.95 -7.43 8.95
C ALA A 618 -6.77 -6.70 9.61
N GLN A 619 -6.30 -7.15 10.77
CA GLN A 619 -5.11 -6.59 11.42
C GLN A 619 -3.86 -7.15 10.75
N ILE A 620 -2.90 -6.28 10.44
CA ILE A 620 -1.60 -6.70 9.88
C ILE A 620 -0.75 -7.32 10.98
N LEU A 621 -0.09 -8.44 10.68
CA LEU A 621 0.73 -9.19 11.63
C LEU A 621 2.21 -8.83 11.48
N ASN A 622 2.92 -8.78 12.61
CA ASN A 622 4.37 -8.70 12.65
C ASN A 622 5.02 -10.08 12.40
N VAL A 623 6.35 -10.12 12.32
CA VAL A 623 7.13 -11.36 12.12
C VAL A 623 6.95 -12.43 13.21
N ASN A 624 6.39 -12.08 14.37
CA ASN A 624 6.07 -13.00 15.47
C ASN A 624 4.59 -13.46 15.46
N ASP A 625 3.85 -13.19 14.38
CA ASP A 625 2.42 -13.50 14.24
C ASP A 625 1.49 -12.73 15.20
N GLU A 626 1.96 -11.59 15.72
CA GLU A 626 1.17 -10.70 16.58
C GLU A 626 0.63 -9.51 15.78
N PRO A 627 -0.62 -9.04 16.03
CA PRO A 627 -1.13 -7.83 15.40
C PRO A 627 -0.26 -6.61 15.70
N ILE A 628 0.13 -5.87 14.66
CA ILE A 628 0.73 -4.54 14.81
C ILE A 628 -0.38 -3.59 15.29
N PRO A 629 -0.22 -2.92 16.45
CA PRO A 629 -1.30 -2.12 16.99
C PRO A 629 -1.70 -0.97 16.04
N HIS A 630 -3.01 -0.84 15.83
CA HIS A 630 -3.65 0.20 15.01
C HIS A 630 -3.38 0.10 13.51
N LEU A 631 -2.82 -1.01 13.03
CA LEU A 631 -2.56 -1.23 11.61
C LEU A 631 -3.46 -2.32 11.02
N PHE A 632 -4.16 -1.97 9.94
CA PHE A 632 -5.09 -2.85 9.25
C PHE A 632 -4.74 -2.92 7.76
N GLY A 633 -5.15 -4.00 7.09
CA GLY A 633 -4.89 -4.22 5.67
C GLY A 633 -6.10 -4.81 4.95
N ALA A 634 -6.31 -4.41 3.70
CA ALA A 634 -7.42 -4.90 2.88
C ALA A 634 -7.11 -4.93 1.38
N GLY A 635 -7.84 -5.78 0.65
CA GLY A 635 -7.73 -5.90 -0.79
C GLY A 635 -6.50 -6.70 -1.24
N GLU A 636 -6.02 -6.37 -2.43
CA GLU A 636 -4.92 -7.08 -3.11
C GLU A 636 -3.59 -7.06 -2.35
N LEU A 637 -3.35 -6.04 -1.52
CA LEU A 637 -2.15 -5.91 -0.69
C LEU A 637 -2.09 -7.06 0.34
N GLY A 638 -1.35 -8.12 0.03
CA GLY A 638 -1.33 -9.36 0.80
C GLY A 638 -2.64 -10.15 0.70
N GLY A 639 -3.08 -10.45 -0.52
CA GLY A 639 -4.26 -11.25 -0.81
C GLY A 639 -4.24 -12.66 -0.24
N ILE A 640 -5.42 -13.23 -0.01
CA ILE A 640 -5.63 -14.57 0.56
C ILE A 640 -5.21 -15.71 -0.39
N VAL A 641 -5.05 -15.41 -1.68
CA VAL A 641 -4.83 -16.39 -2.75
C VAL A 641 -3.36 -16.81 -2.76
N ALA A 642 -3.09 -18.03 -2.30
CA ALA A 642 -1.74 -18.54 -2.16
C ALA A 642 -1.18 -19.24 -3.42
N ASN A 643 -2.06 -19.68 -4.33
CA ASN A 643 -1.70 -20.41 -5.54
C ASN A 643 -2.65 -20.06 -6.69
N CYS A 644 -3.67 -20.89 -6.97
CA CYS A 644 -4.56 -20.66 -8.10
C CYS A 644 -5.67 -19.64 -7.80
N TYR A 645 -5.91 -18.71 -8.73
CA TYR A 645 -6.91 -17.66 -8.58
C TYR A 645 -8.29 -18.02 -9.17
N GLN A 646 -9.33 -17.85 -8.36
CA GLN A 646 -10.68 -17.76 -8.87
C GLN A 646 -10.96 -16.32 -9.32
N GLY A 647 -11.22 -16.13 -10.62
CA GLY A 647 -11.67 -14.86 -11.18
C GLY A 647 -12.77 -14.23 -10.32
N GLY A 648 -12.65 -12.93 -10.03
CA GLY A 648 -13.58 -12.17 -9.18
C GLY A 648 -13.30 -12.25 -7.67
N GLY A 649 -12.35 -13.08 -7.23
CA GLY A 649 -11.93 -13.21 -5.84
C GLY A 649 -11.41 -11.91 -5.23
N ASN A 650 -10.52 -11.19 -5.91
CA ASN A 650 -9.96 -9.95 -5.32
C ASN A 650 -11.00 -8.85 -5.13
N LEU A 651 -12.05 -8.80 -5.96
CA LEU A 651 -13.17 -7.88 -5.73
C LEU A 651 -13.98 -8.27 -4.49
N ALA A 652 -14.27 -9.56 -4.31
CA ALA A 652 -14.92 -10.03 -3.08
C ALA A 652 -14.06 -9.68 -1.87
N GLU A 653 -12.75 -9.88 -1.97
CA GLU A 653 -11.79 -9.58 -0.92
C GLU A 653 -11.75 -8.08 -0.56
N CYS A 654 -11.80 -7.21 -1.58
CA CYS A 654 -11.93 -5.76 -1.39
C CYS A 654 -13.15 -5.39 -0.54
N LEU A 655 -14.32 -5.97 -0.83
CA LEU A 655 -15.55 -5.66 -0.10
C LEU A 655 -15.56 -6.23 1.32
N ILE A 656 -15.03 -7.45 1.49
CA ILE A 656 -15.06 -8.20 2.74
C ILE A 656 -14.03 -7.64 3.71
N PHE A 657 -12.74 -7.63 3.34
CA PHE A 657 -11.68 -7.12 4.22
C PHE A 657 -11.68 -5.60 4.27
N GLY A 658 -12.15 -4.89 3.23
CA GLY A 658 -12.36 -3.45 3.31
C GLY A 658 -13.37 -3.11 4.41
N LYS A 659 -14.52 -3.78 4.44
CA LYS A 659 -15.50 -3.64 5.53
C LYS A 659 -14.90 -3.97 6.90
N LEU A 660 -14.24 -5.13 7.04
CA LEU A 660 -13.66 -5.55 8.32
C LEU A 660 -12.58 -4.57 8.82
N ALA A 661 -11.70 -4.11 7.93
CA ALA A 661 -10.66 -3.14 8.26
C ALA A 661 -11.28 -1.80 8.69
N GLY A 662 -12.26 -1.28 7.95
CA GLY A 662 -12.95 -0.03 8.30
C GLY A 662 -13.65 -0.10 9.66
N GLU A 663 -14.41 -1.16 9.92
CA GLU A 663 -15.13 -1.34 11.19
C GLU A 663 -14.18 -1.52 12.38
N ASN A 664 -13.07 -2.26 12.22
CA ASN A 664 -12.11 -2.48 13.30
C ASN A 664 -11.21 -1.26 13.54
N ALA A 665 -10.86 -0.53 12.48
CA ALA A 665 -10.10 0.71 12.58
C ALA A 665 -10.91 1.82 13.24
N ALA A 666 -12.22 1.93 12.98
CA ALA A 666 -13.07 2.97 13.59
C ALA A 666 -13.27 2.84 15.10
N ARG A 667 -13.03 1.66 15.70
CA ARG A 667 -13.20 1.47 17.14
C ARG A 667 -12.23 2.36 17.92
N PRO A 668 -12.71 3.18 18.89
CA PRO A 668 -11.85 3.97 19.75
C PRO A 668 -10.79 3.13 20.47
N LYS A 669 -9.60 3.69 20.62
CA LYS A 669 -8.43 3.03 21.23
C LYS A 669 -8.01 3.77 22.50
N VAL A 670 -7.77 3.02 23.58
CA VAL A 670 -7.49 3.59 24.92
C VAL A 670 -6.07 4.13 25.05
N ASP A 671 -5.19 3.67 24.17
CA ASP A 671 -3.78 3.99 24.03
C ASP A 671 -3.51 5.03 22.92
N SER A 672 -4.57 5.66 22.39
CA SER A 672 -4.45 6.77 21.45
C SER A 672 -4.02 8.06 22.14
N GLU A 673 -3.08 8.79 21.53
CA GLU A 673 -2.70 10.13 21.97
C GLU A 673 -3.68 11.18 21.43
N SER A 674 -4.01 12.19 22.25
CA SER A 674 -4.83 13.30 21.78
C SER A 674 -3.96 14.37 21.13
N VAL A 675 -4.12 14.55 19.82
CA VAL A 675 -3.42 15.58 19.03
C VAL A 675 -4.38 16.67 18.58
N THR A 676 -3.99 17.93 18.76
CA THR A 676 -4.74 19.09 18.23
C THR A 676 -4.01 19.64 17.00
N ALA A 677 -4.31 19.10 15.81
CA ALA A 677 -3.78 19.56 14.54
C ALA A 677 -4.86 19.44 13.45
N ASN A 678 -5.30 20.57 12.89
CA ASN A 678 -6.42 20.62 11.93
C ASN A 678 -6.10 21.42 10.66
N GLU A 679 -4.83 21.80 10.43
CA GLU A 679 -4.44 22.63 9.26
C GLU A 679 -4.84 21.98 7.94
N ALA A 680 -4.68 20.66 7.84
CA ALA A 680 -4.96 19.88 6.64
C ALA A 680 -6.35 19.23 6.63
N ASN A 681 -7.21 19.46 7.63
CA ASN A 681 -8.53 18.86 7.69
C ASN A 681 -9.52 19.53 6.71
N GLY A 682 -10.53 18.80 6.26
CA GLY A 682 -11.64 19.30 5.43
C GLY A 682 -11.34 19.39 3.93
N ILE A 683 -10.21 18.84 3.47
CA ILE A 683 -9.85 18.84 2.05
C ILE A 683 -10.49 17.63 1.36
N ASN A 684 -11.32 17.89 0.35
CA ASN A 684 -12.00 16.85 -0.39
C ASN A 684 -11.92 17.08 -1.91
N ASP A 685 -10.82 16.60 -2.50
CA ASP A 685 -10.54 16.72 -3.94
C ASP A 685 -11.60 16.01 -4.79
N LEU A 686 -12.27 15.00 -4.22
CA LEU A 686 -13.33 14.27 -4.90
C LEU A 686 -14.59 15.12 -5.06
N VAL A 687 -14.98 15.87 -4.03
CA VAL A 687 -16.10 16.82 -4.09
C VAL A 687 -15.75 18.01 -4.98
N ASP A 688 -14.55 18.58 -4.80
CA ASP A 688 -14.09 19.74 -5.55
C ASP A 688 -14.09 19.45 -7.07
N GLY A 689 -13.57 18.28 -7.47
CA GLY A 689 -13.51 17.88 -8.88
C GLY A 689 -14.87 17.57 -9.54
N GLU A 690 -15.94 17.34 -8.76
CA GLU A 690 -17.29 17.09 -9.29
C GLU A 690 -18.03 18.39 -9.69
N THR A 691 -17.51 19.54 -9.25
CA THR A 691 -18.15 20.84 -9.50
C THR A 691 -17.70 21.45 -10.83
N ALA A 692 -18.64 21.57 -11.78
CA ALA A 692 -18.43 22.25 -13.06
C ALA A 692 -18.64 23.78 -12.97
N SER A 693 -18.44 24.35 -11.79
CA SER A 693 -18.90 25.68 -11.37
C SER A 693 -18.26 26.85 -12.14
N ASN A 694 -17.22 26.61 -12.94
CA ASN A 694 -16.43 27.64 -13.61
C ASN A 694 -16.61 27.73 -15.14
N VAL A 695 -17.51 26.92 -15.75
CA VAL A 695 -17.70 26.94 -17.20
C VAL A 695 -18.63 28.08 -17.61
N LYS A 696 -18.08 29.15 -18.19
CA LYS A 696 -18.88 30.23 -18.78
C LYS A 696 -19.57 29.76 -20.06
N LEU A 697 -20.87 30.04 -20.18
CA LEU A 697 -21.69 29.68 -21.34
C LEU A 697 -22.14 30.94 -22.09
N ALA A 698 -22.12 30.86 -23.42
CA ALA A 698 -22.83 31.81 -24.28
C ALA A 698 -24.35 31.53 -24.30
N ALA A 699 -25.14 32.44 -24.86
CA ALA A 699 -26.61 32.36 -24.85
C ALA A 699 -27.18 31.11 -25.58
N ASP A 700 -26.44 30.55 -26.53
CA ASP A 700 -26.79 29.34 -27.28
C ASP A 700 -26.06 28.09 -26.80
N GLN A 701 -25.42 28.15 -25.62
CA GLN A 701 -24.64 27.05 -25.07
C GLN A 701 -25.28 26.46 -23.82
N TYR A 702 -25.31 25.13 -23.77
CA TYR A 702 -25.93 24.36 -22.70
C TYR A 702 -24.96 23.31 -22.19
N LEU A 703 -24.88 23.14 -20.87
CA LEU A 703 -24.09 22.07 -20.27
C LEU A 703 -24.94 20.83 -20.08
N GLY A 704 -24.39 19.70 -20.47
CA GLY A 704 -24.97 18.40 -20.17
C GLY A 704 -23.97 17.53 -19.46
N SER A 705 -24.47 16.61 -18.63
CA SER A 705 -23.61 15.67 -17.94
C SER A 705 -24.18 14.26 -17.95
N SER A 706 -23.30 13.26 -17.89
CA SER A 706 -23.65 11.85 -17.71
C SER A 706 -22.67 11.18 -16.74
N ASN A 707 -23.20 10.31 -15.88
CA ASN A 707 -22.43 9.45 -14.99
C ASN A 707 -22.13 8.07 -15.61
N ALA A 708 -22.45 7.87 -16.89
CA ALA A 708 -22.21 6.62 -17.59
C ALA A 708 -20.74 6.41 -17.99
N GLY A 709 -19.89 7.44 -17.85
CA GLY A 709 -18.46 7.37 -18.14
C GLY A 709 -17.73 6.33 -17.29
N LEU A 710 -16.57 5.87 -17.77
CA LEU A 710 -15.73 4.90 -17.06
C LEU A 710 -15.03 5.52 -15.85
N GLY A 711 -14.50 6.74 -16.01
CA GLY A 711 -13.85 7.47 -14.92
C GLY A 711 -14.77 8.35 -14.10
N GLY A 712 -16.09 8.22 -14.29
CA GLY A 712 -17.10 9.02 -13.60
C GLY A 712 -17.83 9.95 -14.54
N LYS A 713 -18.02 11.19 -14.11
CA LYS A 713 -18.87 12.17 -14.80
C LYS A 713 -18.19 12.69 -16.06
N VAL A 714 -18.93 12.64 -17.17
CA VAL A 714 -18.58 13.32 -18.43
C VAL A 714 -19.45 14.56 -18.53
N ILE A 715 -18.83 15.71 -18.81
CA ILE A 715 -19.52 16.99 -19.00
C ILE A 715 -19.24 17.48 -20.40
N VAL A 716 -20.31 17.83 -21.12
CA VAL A 716 -20.24 18.39 -22.46
C VAL A 716 -20.88 19.77 -22.48
N ARG A 717 -20.36 20.64 -23.34
CA ARG A 717 -21.01 21.90 -23.72
C ARG A 717 -21.52 21.74 -25.14
N VAL A 718 -22.83 21.91 -25.31
CA VAL A 718 -23.50 21.82 -26.60
C VAL A 718 -23.87 23.22 -27.04
N THR A 719 -23.41 23.62 -28.23
CA THR A 719 -23.88 24.84 -28.89
C THR A 719 -25.09 24.48 -29.75
N TYR A 720 -26.25 25.01 -29.40
CA TYR A 720 -27.53 24.68 -30.01
C TYR A 720 -28.30 25.94 -30.39
N ASN A 721 -28.48 26.15 -31.70
CA ASN A 721 -29.24 27.27 -32.27
C ASN A 721 -29.98 26.80 -33.53
N ASP A 722 -31.05 27.50 -33.92
CA ASP A 722 -31.86 27.20 -35.12
C ASP A 722 -32.29 25.72 -35.25
N HIS A 723 -32.60 25.11 -34.10
CA HIS A 723 -32.94 23.69 -33.98
C HIS A 723 -31.85 22.70 -34.43
N LYS A 724 -30.58 23.12 -34.44
CA LYS A 724 -29.42 22.32 -34.85
C LYS A 724 -28.32 22.32 -33.79
N ILE A 725 -27.64 21.18 -33.69
CA ILE A 725 -26.42 20.98 -32.92
C ILE A 725 -25.26 21.52 -33.78
N GLN A 726 -24.69 22.66 -33.38
CA GLN A 726 -23.58 23.29 -34.12
C GLN A 726 -22.22 22.79 -33.65
N ALA A 727 -22.09 22.53 -32.34
CA ALA A 727 -20.87 22.04 -31.73
C ALA A 727 -21.16 21.25 -30.47
N VAL A 728 -20.30 20.29 -30.18
CA VAL A 728 -20.27 19.53 -28.93
C VAL A 728 -18.82 19.54 -28.45
N ASP A 729 -18.55 20.25 -27.36
CA ASP A 729 -17.24 20.27 -26.71
C ASP A 729 -17.30 19.36 -25.48
N VAL A 730 -16.38 18.42 -25.36
CA VAL A 730 -16.22 17.66 -24.11
C VAL A 730 -15.39 18.54 -23.15
N ILE A 731 -16.03 19.00 -22.08
CA ILE A 731 -15.44 19.95 -21.11
C ILE A 731 -14.70 19.21 -20.00
N GLN A 732 -15.23 18.05 -19.59
CA GLN A 732 -14.63 17.23 -18.55
C GLN A 732 -14.89 15.77 -18.87
N HIS A 733 -13.84 14.95 -18.80
CA HIS A 733 -13.94 13.51 -18.92
C HIS A 733 -12.78 12.84 -18.19
N HIS A 734 -12.99 11.59 -17.81
CA HIS A 734 -11.98 10.76 -17.15
C HIS A 734 -11.95 9.34 -17.75
N GLU A 735 -12.33 9.25 -19.03
CA GLU A 735 -12.35 8.01 -19.80
C GLU A 735 -10.97 7.39 -19.96
N SER A 736 -10.94 6.11 -20.30
CA SER A 736 -9.69 5.37 -20.41
C SER A 736 -8.82 5.89 -21.56
N GLU A 737 -7.51 5.98 -21.31
CA GLU A 737 -6.53 6.52 -22.26
C GLU A 737 -6.39 5.68 -23.53
N ASP A 738 -6.81 4.42 -23.46
CA ASP A 738 -6.51 3.38 -24.42
C ASP A 738 -7.56 3.22 -25.53
N VAL A 739 -8.85 3.40 -25.19
CA VAL A 739 -10.00 3.31 -26.12
C VAL A 739 -11.03 4.41 -25.87
N GLY A 740 -11.18 4.87 -24.61
CA GLY A 740 -12.15 5.90 -24.25
C GLY A 740 -11.91 7.24 -24.94
N LEU A 741 -10.64 7.63 -25.13
CA LEU A 741 -10.26 8.86 -25.83
C LEU A 741 -10.72 8.89 -27.29
N THR A 742 -10.70 7.75 -27.98
CA THR A 742 -11.23 7.67 -29.35
C THR A 742 -12.71 8.06 -29.38
N ALA A 743 -13.50 7.66 -28.38
CA ALA A 743 -14.89 8.08 -28.27
C ALA A 743 -15.04 9.57 -27.95
N ILE A 744 -14.15 10.12 -27.10
CA ILE A 744 -14.11 11.56 -26.79
C ILE A 744 -13.90 12.39 -28.06
N ASP A 745 -13.03 11.94 -28.98
CA ASP A 745 -12.71 12.68 -30.19
C ASP A 745 -13.75 12.50 -31.30
N GLN A 746 -14.25 11.27 -31.49
CA GLN A 746 -15.07 10.90 -32.65
C GLN A 746 -16.57 11.17 -32.45
N ILE A 747 -17.13 10.79 -31.29
CA ILE A 747 -18.59 10.86 -31.06
C ILE A 747 -19.13 12.29 -31.15
N PRO A 748 -18.48 13.34 -30.60
CA PRO A 748 -18.96 14.71 -30.77
C PRO A 748 -19.07 15.14 -32.23
N GLN A 749 -18.11 14.75 -33.07
CA GLN A 749 -18.08 15.09 -34.49
C GLN A 749 -19.21 14.39 -35.25
N GLU A 750 -19.43 13.10 -34.96
CA GLU A 750 -20.53 12.33 -35.55
C GLU A 750 -21.89 12.89 -35.15
N ILE A 751 -22.07 13.30 -33.89
CA ILE A 751 -23.32 13.90 -33.41
C ILE A 751 -23.62 15.20 -34.14
N VAL A 752 -22.61 16.06 -34.33
CA VAL A 752 -22.75 17.32 -35.08
C VAL A 752 -23.08 17.03 -36.54
N ALA A 753 -22.34 16.11 -37.17
CA ALA A 753 -22.55 15.74 -38.59
C ALA A 753 -23.94 15.14 -38.84
N ALA A 754 -24.42 14.27 -37.94
CA ALA A 754 -25.74 13.67 -38.01
C ALA A 754 -26.86 14.59 -37.50
N ASN A 755 -26.52 15.71 -36.85
CA ASN A 755 -27.43 16.56 -36.09
C ASN A 755 -28.34 15.75 -35.14
N SER A 756 -27.80 14.70 -34.53
CA SER A 756 -28.53 13.71 -33.75
C SER A 756 -27.61 12.97 -32.80
N THR A 757 -28.10 12.59 -31.62
CA THR A 757 -27.36 11.71 -30.70
C THR A 757 -27.44 10.24 -31.08
N SER A 758 -28.25 9.88 -32.08
CA SER A 758 -28.40 8.51 -32.59
C SER A 758 -27.30 8.16 -33.58
N VAL A 759 -26.05 8.19 -33.09
CA VAL A 759 -24.86 7.75 -33.82
C VAL A 759 -24.36 6.44 -33.24
N ASP A 760 -23.59 5.70 -34.04
CA ASP A 760 -23.02 4.43 -33.61
C ASP A 760 -22.04 4.63 -32.43
N ALA A 761 -21.72 3.55 -31.73
CA ALA A 761 -20.72 3.62 -30.68
C ALA A 761 -19.35 3.29 -31.27
N VAL A 762 -18.30 3.91 -30.77
CA VAL A 762 -16.93 3.52 -31.11
C VAL A 762 -16.68 2.11 -30.55
N SER A 763 -16.29 1.18 -31.42
CA SER A 763 -16.01 -0.20 -31.03
C SER A 763 -14.90 -0.24 -29.98
N GLY A 764 -15.11 -1.01 -28.90
CA GLY A 764 -14.24 -1.05 -27.73
C GLY A 764 -14.45 0.09 -26.71
N ALA A 765 -15.16 1.16 -27.07
CA ALA A 765 -15.39 2.34 -26.22
C ALA A 765 -16.88 2.62 -25.98
N SER A 766 -17.67 1.56 -25.83
CA SER A 766 -19.14 1.63 -25.75
C SER A 766 -19.66 2.40 -24.53
N ALA A 767 -18.96 2.34 -23.39
CA ALA A 767 -19.32 3.08 -22.18
C ALA A 767 -19.09 4.60 -22.37
N SER A 768 -17.89 4.97 -22.82
CA SER A 768 -17.52 6.36 -23.13
C SER A 768 -18.43 6.97 -24.20
N SER A 769 -18.70 6.23 -25.28
CA SER A 769 -19.61 6.67 -26.35
C SER A 769 -21.01 6.97 -25.83
N ARG A 770 -21.51 6.14 -24.91
CA ARG A 770 -22.84 6.33 -24.30
C ARG A 770 -22.87 7.52 -23.35
N ALA A 771 -21.81 7.71 -22.56
CA ALA A 771 -21.71 8.84 -21.66
C ALA A 771 -21.78 10.18 -22.40
N ILE A 772 -21.07 10.31 -23.53
CA ILE A 772 -21.14 11.50 -24.38
C ILE A 772 -22.55 11.68 -24.95
N LYS A 773 -23.15 10.62 -25.50
CA LYS A 773 -24.51 10.67 -26.07
C LYS A 773 -25.54 11.11 -25.03
N GLU A 774 -25.51 10.53 -23.83
CA GLU A 774 -26.40 10.89 -22.72
C GLU A 774 -26.15 12.33 -22.24
N ALA A 775 -24.89 12.76 -22.13
CA ALA A 775 -24.56 14.12 -21.73
C ALA A 775 -25.08 15.13 -22.77
N VAL A 776 -24.94 14.86 -24.07
CA VAL A 776 -25.53 15.71 -25.12
C VAL A 776 -27.05 15.73 -25.04
N GLN A 777 -27.71 14.58 -24.83
CA GLN A 777 -29.16 14.51 -24.65
C GLN A 777 -29.62 15.35 -23.46
N ASN A 778 -28.86 15.32 -22.35
CA ASN A 778 -29.13 16.12 -21.16
C ASN A 778 -29.03 17.63 -21.46
N ALA A 779 -28.00 18.07 -22.20
CA ALA A 779 -27.87 19.47 -22.64
C ALA A 779 -29.01 19.89 -23.59
N LEU A 780 -29.39 19.04 -24.54
CA LEU A 780 -30.45 19.32 -25.50
C LEU A 780 -31.84 19.39 -24.84
N LYS A 781 -32.07 18.62 -23.79
CA LYS A 781 -33.29 18.73 -22.99
C LYS A 781 -33.39 20.13 -22.37
N GLN A 782 -32.31 20.61 -21.76
CA GLN A 782 -32.26 21.97 -21.20
C GLN A 782 -32.51 23.02 -22.29
N ALA A 783 -31.85 22.90 -23.44
CA ALA A 783 -32.02 23.81 -24.56
C ALA A 783 -33.47 23.92 -25.05
N LYS A 784 -34.19 22.80 -25.11
CA LYS A 784 -35.61 22.77 -25.50
C LYS A 784 -36.52 23.36 -24.43
N ASP A 785 -36.20 23.14 -23.15
CA ASP A 785 -36.97 23.68 -22.02
C ASP A 785 -36.81 25.21 -21.87
N SER A 786 -35.72 25.79 -22.40
CA SER A 786 -35.48 27.24 -22.46
C SER A 786 -36.10 27.96 -23.67
N VAL A 787 -36.62 27.23 -24.67
CA VAL A 787 -37.32 27.81 -25.84
C VAL A 787 -38.85 27.78 -25.66
N THR A 788 -39.35 27.01 -24.69
CA THR A 788 -40.78 26.88 -24.36
C THR A 788 -41.28 27.76 -23.21
N ASN A 789 -40.38 28.53 -22.57
CA ASN A 789 -40.69 29.63 -21.65
C ASN A 789 -40.31 30.96 -22.31
#